data_AF-A0A810NSY2-F1
#
_entry.id   AF-A0A810NSY2-F1
#
_cell.length_a   1.000
_cell.length_b   1.000
_cell.length_c   1.000
_cell.angle_alpha   90.00
_cell.angle_beta   90.00
_cell.angle_gamma   90.00
#
_symmetry.space_group_name_H-M   'P 1'
#
loop_
_entity.id
_entity.type
_entity.pdbx_description
1 polymer ?
#
loop_
_entity_poly.entity_id
_entity_poly.type
_entity_poly.pdbx_seq_one_letter_code
_entity_poly.pdbx_strand_id
1 'polypeptide(L)'
;MSDTALAYGGGVLAEHEPAPTTTVVICVYTEQRWPQIVRAVDSVLVQDTPADQIVVVVDHNAPLLERARAAFPGVTVVPSAGPAGLSGARNTGVAYARGDVVAFLDDDAAAEPDWLARMLRHYREPTVVAVGGRAEPAWDGARPRWLPPEFDWVIGCSYTGQPVEVAPVRNVIGCNMSFRRAVLADGDRFDPALGRVGRVPVGCEETELCIRIRQRHPDSVILYDPGALVHHRVTADRATWSYFRRRCFAEGRSKAVVARLVGSGAGLAAERAYTRQALPRGVRQGVRQARAGDRGGLLRAGAIVAGLLVTAWGYATGRALRASRAGTAPPEPSSTAPAAPGLGAAQPVRMLAVELCDGVPELPDGRGPGGGRYAAARVLVRLHGEPLGLLDLELPPGGLAARLHEEAIRQRLGAAIDEHLRADGLPPLDALTPGLAALRGIGAACPARQAPSGPNPFVSVVMPTCGRTPHLARSLGSLSVLDYPNYEIVIVDNAPHVAGTARLVREHAARDARVRYAAEPRAGVTHARNRGLAEARGEIVAYVDDDVTVDPGWLRALAGGFADARVAAVTGDVLASELETPAQVWIEQYGGFGKGCRRRRFDRAGFETAEPAGVTRVAAAPGSLYPYLPGSYGSGANMAFRTEVLRGLGGFDPRLGSRGPVRTGEDIDVLLRTVLSGHTLAYEPAALVWHAHRRELRDLRRSLFHYGVGLSAVMVKCLARDTAGRRDLLRRLPRGIAYALLPRSGKNGHKRGGYPASLTLLELAGMALGPVYYAASAWSARREGR
;
A
#
# COMPACT_ATOMS: atom_id res chain seq x y z
N MET A 1 -17.90 -31.23 -10.02
CA MET A 1 -19.28 -31.66 -10.30
C MET A 1 -19.48 -31.55 -11.80
N SER A 2 -20.09 -32.59 -12.35
CA SER A 2 -20.21 -33.00 -13.75
C SER A 2 -20.39 -31.90 -14.79
N ASP A 3 -19.59 -31.97 -15.86
CA ASP A 3 -19.87 -31.39 -17.18
C ASP A 3 -21.19 -31.99 -17.68
N THR A 4 -22.24 -31.19 -17.75
CA THR A 4 -23.48 -31.57 -18.42
C THR A 4 -23.71 -30.50 -19.49
N ALA A 5 -23.19 -30.76 -20.69
CA ALA A 5 -23.54 -30.00 -21.87
C ALA A 5 -25.01 -30.32 -22.20
N LEU A 6 -25.92 -29.44 -21.80
CA LEU A 6 -27.29 -29.44 -22.32
C LEU A 6 -27.20 -29.12 -23.81
N ALA A 7 -27.44 -30.14 -24.65
CA ALA A 7 -27.50 -30.01 -26.09
C ALA A 7 -28.71 -29.13 -26.45
N TYR A 8 -28.44 -27.94 -27.02
CA TYR A 8 -29.45 -27.10 -27.64
C TYR A 8 -29.87 -27.76 -28.96
N GLY A 9 -30.94 -28.55 -28.91
CA GLY A 9 -31.51 -29.19 -30.09
C GLY A 9 -32.26 -28.16 -30.92
N GLY A 10 -31.78 -27.87 -32.13
CA GLY A 10 -32.50 -27.10 -33.13
C GLY A 10 -33.72 -27.86 -33.62
N GLY A 11 -34.80 -27.87 -32.84
CA GLY A 11 -36.11 -28.34 -33.27
C GLY A 11 -36.83 -27.26 -34.07
N VAL A 12 -37.45 -27.66 -35.18
CA VAL A 12 -38.32 -26.82 -36.02
C VAL A 12 -39.44 -26.24 -35.15
N LEU A 13 -39.48 -24.91 -35.04
CA LEU A 13 -40.34 -24.15 -34.14
C LEU A 13 -41.81 -24.17 -34.61
N ALA A 14 -42.74 -24.50 -33.73
CA ALA A 14 -44.18 -24.34 -33.96
C ALA A 14 -44.54 -22.84 -34.02
N GLU A 15 -45.23 -22.43 -35.09
CA GLU A 15 -45.51 -21.03 -35.46
C GLU A 15 -46.60 -20.31 -34.64
N HIS A 16 -46.99 -20.78 -33.45
CA HIS A 16 -48.25 -20.33 -32.81
C HIS A 16 -48.17 -19.76 -31.38
N GLU A 17 -46.99 -19.52 -30.81
CA GLU A 17 -46.90 -18.68 -29.59
C GLU A 17 -46.60 -17.21 -29.97
N PRO A 18 -47.35 -16.23 -29.42
CA PRO A 18 -47.08 -14.81 -29.66
C PRO A 18 -45.67 -14.46 -29.18
N ALA A 19 -44.96 -13.64 -29.96
CA ALA A 19 -43.62 -13.20 -29.60
C ALA A 19 -43.65 -12.43 -28.26
N PRO A 20 -42.67 -12.63 -27.37
CA PRO A 20 -42.65 -11.97 -26.08
C PRO A 20 -42.56 -10.45 -26.25
N THR A 21 -43.33 -9.72 -25.43
CA THR A 21 -43.29 -8.25 -25.44
C THR A 21 -41.94 -7.74 -24.92
N THR A 22 -41.49 -6.58 -25.40
CA THR A 22 -40.13 -6.09 -25.16
C THR A 22 -40.09 -4.64 -24.72
N THR A 23 -39.38 -4.39 -23.61
CA THR A 23 -38.90 -3.05 -23.26
C THR A 23 -37.44 -2.91 -23.64
N VAL A 24 -37.08 -1.88 -24.42
CA VAL A 24 -35.68 -1.49 -24.65
C VAL A 24 -35.29 -0.35 -23.73
N VAL A 25 -34.21 -0.53 -22.96
CA VAL A 25 -33.67 0.43 -22.00
C VAL A 25 -32.36 1.00 -22.52
N ILE A 26 -32.28 2.33 -22.62
CA ILE A 26 -31.07 3.07 -22.99
C ILE A 26 -30.68 3.99 -21.82
N CYS A 27 -29.50 3.77 -21.23
CA CYS A 27 -29.01 4.56 -20.10
C CYS A 27 -28.06 5.66 -20.60
N VAL A 28 -28.36 6.93 -20.31
CA VAL A 28 -27.60 8.10 -20.77
C VAL A 28 -27.19 8.96 -19.56
N TYR A 29 -26.04 9.64 -19.63
CA TYR A 29 -25.56 10.47 -18.50
C TYR A 29 -24.90 11.80 -18.90
N THR A 30 -24.57 12.00 -20.18
CA THR A 30 -23.81 13.17 -20.64
C THR A 30 -24.35 13.76 -21.93
N GLU A 31 -24.44 15.08 -21.99
CA GLU A 31 -24.83 15.82 -23.19
C GLU A 31 -23.77 15.75 -24.30
N GLN A 32 -22.52 15.43 -23.94
CA GLN A 32 -21.42 15.30 -24.91
C GLN A 32 -21.65 14.18 -25.93
N ARG A 33 -22.52 13.22 -25.60
CA ARG A 33 -22.88 12.09 -26.46
C ARG A 33 -24.19 12.29 -27.21
N TRP A 34 -24.74 13.50 -27.25
CA TRP A 34 -26.05 13.74 -27.87
C TRP A 34 -26.24 13.12 -29.25
N PRO A 35 -25.31 13.24 -30.22
CA PRO A 35 -25.50 12.62 -31.53
C PRO A 35 -25.53 11.09 -31.47
N GLN A 36 -24.88 10.48 -30.49
CA GLN A 36 -24.87 9.03 -30.28
C GLN A 36 -26.15 8.57 -29.61
N ILE A 37 -26.65 9.33 -28.63
CA ILE A 37 -27.94 9.08 -27.98
C ILE A 37 -29.06 9.07 -29.03
N VAL A 38 -29.09 10.08 -29.92
CA VAL A 38 -30.06 10.14 -31.02
C VAL A 38 -29.92 8.91 -31.92
N ARG A 39 -28.71 8.56 -32.36
CA ARG A 39 -28.47 7.39 -33.20
C ARG A 39 -28.90 6.07 -32.52
N ALA A 40 -28.66 5.93 -31.23
CA ALA A 40 -29.05 4.75 -30.45
C ALA A 40 -30.59 4.63 -30.40
N VAL A 41 -31.29 5.70 -30.05
CA VAL A 41 -32.76 5.74 -30.00
C VAL A 41 -33.35 5.49 -31.40
N ASP A 42 -32.85 6.17 -32.43
CA ASP A 42 -33.31 6.01 -33.81
C ASP A 42 -33.15 4.56 -34.28
N SER A 43 -32.02 3.90 -33.95
CA SER A 43 -31.80 2.50 -34.32
C SER A 43 -32.80 1.53 -33.69
N VAL A 44 -33.37 1.89 -32.53
CA VAL A 44 -34.41 1.09 -31.86
C VAL A 44 -35.80 1.41 -32.43
N LEU A 45 -36.06 2.66 -32.82
CA LEU A 45 -37.34 3.08 -33.41
C LEU A 45 -37.62 2.43 -34.76
N VAL A 46 -36.58 2.08 -35.53
CA VAL A 46 -36.69 1.51 -36.88
C VAL A 46 -36.44 0.01 -36.94
N GLN A 47 -36.56 -0.70 -35.82
CA GLN A 47 -36.42 -2.16 -35.78
C GLN A 47 -37.52 -2.85 -36.61
N ASP A 48 -37.15 -3.91 -37.33
CA ASP A 48 -38.08 -4.72 -38.12
C ASP A 48 -39.18 -5.34 -37.25
N THR A 49 -38.84 -5.66 -36.00
CA THR A 49 -39.78 -5.97 -34.93
C THR A 49 -39.80 -4.78 -33.94
N PRO A 50 -40.88 -3.98 -33.93
CA PRO A 50 -40.96 -2.80 -33.05
C PRO A 50 -40.85 -3.19 -31.58
N ALA A 51 -40.16 -2.36 -30.78
CA ALA A 51 -40.20 -2.49 -29.34
C ALA A 51 -41.56 -2.03 -28.80
N ASP A 52 -42.18 -2.81 -27.91
CA ASP A 52 -43.44 -2.42 -27.24
C ASP A 52 -43.26 -1.20 -26.34
N GLN A 53 -42.05 -1.01 -25.81
CA GLN A 53 -41.70 0.15 -24.99
C GLN A 53 -40.23 0.51 -25.16
N ILE A 54 -39.95 1.80 -25.31
CA ILE A 54 -38.58 2.34 -25.23
C ILE A 54 -38.49 3.23 -24.00
N VAL A 55 -37.48 2.98 -23.15
CA VAL A 55 -37.21 3.74 -21.94
C VAL A 55 -35.80 4.32 -22.00
N VAL A 56 -35.70 5.64 -22.03
CA VAL A 56 -34.42 6.36 -21.88
C VAL A 56 -34.28 6.80 -20.44
N VAL A 57 -33.25 6.28 -19.75
CA VAL A 57 -32.96 6.62 -18.36
C VAL A 57 -31.82 7.60 -18.30
N VAL A 58 -32.07 8.79 -17.74
CA VAL A 58 -31.07 9.85 -17.61
C VAL A 58 -30.47 9.83 -16.20
N ASP A 59 -29.19 9.43 -16.12
CA ASP A 59 -28.45 9.30 -14.87
C ASP A 59 -27.97 10.68 -14.37
N HIS A 60 -28.71 11.25 -13.40
CA HIS A 60 -28.34 12.43 -12.62
C HIS A 60 -27.88 13.65 -13.45
N ASN A 61 -28.56 13.92 -14.57
CA ASN A 61 -28.27 15.05 -15.46
C ASN A 61 -29.58 15.75 -15.90
N ALA A 62 -29.98 16.80 -15.17
CA ALA A 62 -31.24 17.50 -15.42
C ALA A 62 -31.29 18.22 -16.80
N PRO A 63 -30.24 18.92 -17.27
CA PRO A 63 -30.24 19.48 -18.63
C PRO A 63 -30.45 18.44 -19.72
N LEU A 64 -29.76 17.29 -19.61
CA LEU A 64 -29.93 16.18 -20.55
C LEU A 64 -31.35 15.59 -20.50
N LEU A 65 -31.95 15.52 -19.31
CA LEU A 65 -33.32 15.01 -19.13
C LEU A 65 -34.33 15.85 -19.90
N GLU A 66 -34.29 17.17 -19.73
CA GLU A 66 -35.21 18.08 -20.41
C GLU A 66 -35.01 18.04 -21.93
N ARG A 67 -33.74 18.01 -22.37
CA ARG A 67 -33.41 17.87 -23.79
C ARG A 67 -33.92 16.55 -24.39
N ALA A 68 -33.74 15.43 -23.68
CA ALA A 68 -34.18 14.12 -24.13
C ALA A 68 -35.72 14.03 -24.20
N ARG A 69 -36.44 14.60 -23.22
CA ARG A 69 -37.91 14.68 -23.23
C ARG A 69 -38.44 15.46 -24.44
N ALA A 70 -37.80 16.57 -24.76
CA ALA A 70 -38.17 17.39 -25.92
C ALA A 70 -37.89 16.67 -27.26
N ALA A 71 -36.77 15.93 -27.35
CA ALA A 71 -36.35 15.29 -28.60
C ALA A 71 -37.07 13.97 -28.90
N PHE A 72 -37.55 13.25 -27.89
CA PHE A 72 -38.11 11.90 -28.04
C PHE A 72 -39.55 11.80 -27.48
N PRO A 73 -40.54 12.47 -28.10
CA PRO A 73 -41.91 12.54 -27.57
C PRO A 73 -42.65 11.18 -27.53
N GLY A 74 -42.22 10.20 -28.33
CA GLY A 74 -42.77 8.83 -28.34
C GLY A 74 -42.03 7.84 -27.41
N VAL A 75 -41.04 8.31 -26.65
CA VAL A 75 -40.17 7.48 -25.81
C VAL A 75 -40.38 7.85 -24.34
N THR A 76 -40.37 6.86 -23.45
CA THR A 76 -40.46 7.12 -22.01
C THR A 76 -39.11 7.62 -21.51
N VAL A 77 -38.98 8.92 -21.23
CA VAL A 77 -37.73 9.52 -20.72
C VAL A 77 -37.86 9.83 -19.22
N VAL A 78 -37.01 9.18 -18.40
CA VAL A 78 -37.10 9.22 -16.94
C VAL A 78 -35.75 9.54 -16.28
N PRO A 79 -35.71 10.27 -15.16
CA PRO A 79 -34.50 10.39 -14.35
C PRO A 79 -34.18 9.06 -13.65
N SER A 80 -32.89 8.76 -13.46
CA SER A 80 -32.49 7.65 -12.59
C SER A 80 -32.89 7.92 -11.14
N ALA A 81 -33.52 6.93 -10.50
CA ALA A 81 -33.96 7.01 -9.10
C ALA A 81 -33.01 6.29 -8.12
N GLY A 82 -32.00 5.57 -8.64
CA GLY A 82 -31.01 4.85 -7.84
C GLY A 82 -29.77 5.68 -7.52
N PRO A 83 -28.74 5.10 -6.87
CA PRO A 83 -27.44 5.75 -6.74
C PRO A 83 -26.86 6.09 -8.12
N ALA A 84 -26.17 7.23 -8.23
CA ALA A 84 -25.52 7.65 -9.47
C ALA A 84 -24.58 6.57 -10.02
N GLY A 85 -24.74 6.26 -11.31
CA GLY A 85 -23.99 5.22 -12.00
C GLY A 85 -24.87 4.28 -12.83
N LEU A 86 -24.19 3.54 -13.72
CA LEU A 86 -24.85 2.70 -14.73
C LEU A 86 -25.78 1.63 -14.14
N SER A 87 -25.43 0.99 -13.02
CA SER A 87 -26.29 0.00 -12.36
C SER A 87 -27.57 0.62 -11.80
N GLY A 88 -27.50 1.84 -11.24
CA GLY A 88 -28.66 2.58 -10.77
C GLY A 88 -29.59 2.97 -11.91
N ALA A 89 -29.02 3.42 -13.03
CA ALA A 89 -29.76 3.72 -14.25
C ALA A 89 -30.45 2.47 -14.82
N ARG A 90 -29.73 1.35 -14.99
CA ARG A 90 -30.31 0.09 -15.48
C ARG A 90 -31.43 -0.41 -14.58
N ASN A 91 -31.25 -0.38 -13.27
CA ASN A 91 -32.28 -0.78 -12.31
C ASN A 91 -33.51 0.13 -12.35
N THR A 92 -33.33 1.42 -12.65
CA THR A 92 -34.45 2.33 -12.89
C THR A 92 -35.19 1.91 -14.15
N GLY A 93 -34.47 1.63 -15.24
CA GLY A 93 -35.08 1.14 -16.49
C GLY A 93 -35.88 -0.15 -16.30
N VAL A 94 -35.35 -1.11 -15.54
CA VAL A 94 -36.06 -2.35 -15.17
C VAL A 94 -37.36 -2.04 -14.41
N ALA A 95 -37.36 -1.05 -13.51
CA ALA A 95 -38.56 -0.69 -12.75
C ALA A 95 -39.67 -0.07 -13.63
N TYR A 96 -39.30 0.55 -14.75
CA TYR A 96 -40.25 1.10 -15.73
C TYR A 96 -40.64 0.11 -16.84
N ALA A 97 -39.95 -1.02 -16.93
CA ALA A 97 -40.14 -2.00 -17.99
C ALA A 97 -41.46 -2.76 -17.83
N ARG A 98 -42.22 -2.82 -18.92
CA ARG A 98 -43.52 -3.50 -19.01
C ARG A 98 -43.45 -4.79 -19.83
N GLY A 99 -42.51 -4.90 -20.76
CA GLY A 99 -42.35 -6.07 -21.61
C GLY A 99 -41.92 -7.32 -20.84
N ASP A 100 -42.21 -8.49 -21.39
CA ASP A 100 -41.75 -9.80 -20.88
C ASP A 100 -40.22 -9.91 -20.92
N VAL A 101 -39.59 -9.23 -21.86
CA VAL A 101 -38.14 -9.12 -22.03
C VAL A 101 -37.69 -7.67 -21.84
N VAL A 102 -36.58 -7.48 -21.14
CA VAL A 102 -35.89 -6.18 -21.01
C VAL A 102 -34.58 -6.25 -21.77
N ALA A 103 -34.47 -5.53 -22.88
CA ALA A 103 -33.26 -5.37 -23.66
C ALA A 103 -32.52 -4.09 -23.27
N PHE A 104 -31.20 -4.11 -23.30
CA PHE A 104 -30.33 -3.00 -22.96
C PHE A 104 -29.42 -2.67 -24.14
N LEU A 105 -29.40 -1.40 -24.52
CA LEU A 105 -28.51 -0.84 -25.52
C LEU A 105 -27.76 0.36 -24.89
N ASP A 106 -26.43 0.38 -25.03
CA ASP A 106 -25.62 1.50 -24.53
C ASP A 106 -25.81 2.75 -25.40
N ASP A 107 -25.67 3.94 -24.81
CA ASP A 107 -25.87 5.23 -25.47
C ASP A 107 -24.87 5.56 -26.59
N ASP A 108 -23.81 4.75 -26.72
CA ASP A 108 -22.79 4.81 -27.77
C ASP A 108 -22.82 3.58 -28.71
N ALA A 109 -23.92 2.84 -28.73
CA ALA A 109 -24.18 1.73 -29.66
C ALA A 109 -25.41 1.97 -30.54
N ALA A 110 -25.40 1.42 -31.77
CA ALA A 110 -26.55 1.43 -32.68
C ALA A 110 -26.86 -0.01 -33.12
N ALA A 111 -28.13 -0.41 -33.04
CA ALA A 111 -28.59 -1.75 -33.40
C ALA A 111 -28.83 -1.90 -34.91
N GLU A 112 -28.56 -3.09 -35.46
CA GLU A 112 -29.02 -3.46 -36.81
C GLU A 112 -30.56 -3.63 -36.84
N PRO A 113 -31.24 -3.45 -37.99
CA PRO A 113 -32.72 -3.51 -38.07
C PRO A 113 -33.35 -4.80 -37.54
N ASP A 114 -32.65 -5.93 -37.66
CA ASP A 114 -33.12 -7.26 -37.22
C ASP A 114 -32.69 -7.64 -35.80
N TRP A 115 -32.06 -6.72 -35.05
CA TRP A 115 -31.46 -6.96 -33.74
C TRP A 115 -32.46 -7.50 -32.71
N LEU A 116 -33.63 -6.85 -32.56
CA LEU A 116 -34.68 -7.31 -31.65
C LEU A 116 -35.24 -8.67 -32.06
N ALA A 117 -35.56 -8.86 -33.34
CA ALA A 117 -36.08 -10.13 -33.86
C ALA A 117 -35.13 -11.31 -33.53
N ARG A 118 -33.81 -11.09 -33.68
CA ARG A 118 -32.79 -12.09 -33.37
C ARG A 118 -32.63 -12.39 -31.89
N MET A 119 -32.83 -11.41 -31.01
CA MET A 119 -32.83 -11.65 -29.56
C MET A 119 -34.10 -12.39 -29.12
N LEU A 120 -35.27 -11.93 -29.59
CA LEU A 120 -36.57 -12.37 -29.07
C LEU A 120 -36.92 -13.81 -29.42
N ARG A 121 -36.47 -14.31 -30.58
CA ARG A 121 -36.72 -15.69 -30.99
C ARG A 121 -36.29 -16.75 -29.97
N HIS A 122 -35.25 -16.47 -29.18
CA HIS A 122 -34.72 -17.42 -28.20
C HIS A 122 -35.56 -17.50 -26.93
N TYR A 123 -36.37 -16.49 -26.62
CA TYR A 123 -37.24 -16.47 -25.45
C TYR A 123 -38.53 -17.28 -25.62
N ARG A 124 -38.72 -17.95 -26.76
CA ARG A 124 -39.71 -19.02 -26.89
C ARG A 124 -39.34 -20.23 -26.04
N GLU A 125 -38.05 -20.46 -25.81
CA GLU A 125 -37.56 -21.51 -24.91
C GLU A 125 -37.62 -20.99 -23.46
N PRO A 126 -38.50 -21.52 -22.59
CA PRO A 126 -38.70 -21.00 -21.23
C PRO A 126 -37.41 -20.98 -20.39
N THR A 127 -36.51 -21.92 -20.64
CA THR A 127 -35.22 -22.02 -19.92
C THR A 127 -34.23 -20.90 -20.26
N VAL A 128 -34.39 -20.22 -21.41
CA VAL A 128 -33.51 -19.09 -21.79
C VAL A 128 -33.91 -17.85 -21.00
N VAL A 129 -33.01 -17.36 -20.14
CA VAL A 129 -33.26 -16.21 -19.25
C VAL A 129 -32.57 -14.93 -19.69
N ALA A 130 -31.54 -15.04 -20.54
CA ALA A 130 -30.81 -13.90 -21.06
C ALA A 130 -30.17 -14.21 -22.42
N VAL A 131 -30.10 -13.20 -23.28
CA VAL A 131 -29.48 -13.29 -24.61
C VAL A 131 -28.55 -12.11 -24.82
N GLY A 132 -27.29 -12.37 -25.15
CA GLY A 132 -26.32 -11.38 -25.57
C GLY A 132 -26.10 -11.40 -27.08
N GLY A 133 -25.71 -10.26 -27.63
CA GLY A 133 -25.41 -10.14 -29.07
C GLY A 133 -23.97 -9.71 -29.37
N ARG A 134 -23.62 -9.69 -30.66
CA ARG A 134 -22.31 -9.24 -31.13
C ARG A 134 -22.21 -7.71 -31.05
N ALA A 135 -21.12 -7.20 -30.50
CA ALA A 135 -20.78 -5.79 -30.53
C ALA A 135 -19.57 -5.57 -31.44
N GLU A 136 -19.78 -4.92 -32.57
CA GLU A 136 -18.75 -4.61 -33.56
C GLU A 136 -18.19 -3.19 -33.35
N PRO A 137 -16.85 -3.01 -33.31
CA PRO A 137 -16.27 -1.70 -33.06
C PRO A 137 -16.42 -0.77 -34.27
N ALA A 138 -17.19 0.31 -34.10
CA ALA A 138 -17.30 1.41 -35.05
C ALA A 138 -16.29 2.51 -34.70
N TRP A 139 -15.12 2.50 -35.35
CA TRP A 139 -14.01 3.39 -35.00
C TRP A 139 -14.17 4.81 -35.56
N ASP A 140 -13.90 5.82 -34.72
CA ASP A 140 -13.77 7.23 -35.17
C ASP A 140 -12.52 7.45 -36.05
N GLY A 141 -11.57 6.51 -36.03
CA GLY A 141 -10.33 6.55 -36.82
C GLY A 141 -9.84 5.14 -37.15
N ALA A 142 -8.56 4.98 -37.47
CA ALA A 142 -8.02 3.65 -37.75
C ALA A 142 -7.81 2.83 -36.46
N ARG A 143 -8.10 1.53 -36.52
CA ARG A 143 -7.73 0.59 -35.45
C ARG A 143 -6.22 0.61 -35.21
N PRO A 144 -5.75 0.79 -33.96
CA PRO A 144 -4.33 0.77 -33.67
C PRO A 144 -3.70 -0.59 -34.00
N ARG A 145 -2.59 -0.59 -34.74
CA ARG A 145 -1.88 -1.82 -35.16
C ARG A 145 -1.46 -2.71 -33.99
N TRP A 146 -1.26 -2.12 -32.81
CA TRP A 146 -0.84 -2.82 -31.59
C TRP A 146 -1.99 -3.47 -30.82
N LEU A 147 -3.25 -3.08 -31.04
CA LEU A 147 -4.39 -3.56 -30.25
C LEU A 147 -4.84 -4.96 -30.73
N PRO A 148 -4.67 -6.02 -29.92
CA PRO A 148 -5.02 -7.38 -30.31
C PRO A 148 -6.55 -7.60 -30.24
N PRO A 149 -7.17 -8.29 -31.23
CA PRO A 149 -8.61 -8.60 -31.24
C PRO A 149 -9.10 -9.37 -30.02
N GLU A 150 -8.22 -10.13 -29.35
CA GLU A 150 -8.52 -10.78 -28.09
C GLU A 150 -8.96 -9.78 -27.02
N PHE A 151 -8.43 -8.55 -27.05
CA PHE A 151 -8.72 -7.51 -26.06
C PHE A 151 -9.81 -6.53 -26.49
N ASP A 152 -10.64 -6.84 -27.49
CA ASP A 152 -11.74 -5.94 -27.90
C ASP A 152 -12.78 -5.72 -26.78
N TRP A 153 -12.83 -6.58 -25.77
CA TRP A 153 -13.59 -6.34 -24.53
C TRP A 153 -13.12 -5.08 -23.76
N VAL A 154 -11.87 -4.62 -23.94
CA VAL A 154 -11.35 -3.37 -23.35
C VAL A 154 -12.13 -2.16 -23.86
N ILE A 155 -12.51 -2.18 -25.13
CA ILE A 155 -13.24 -1.10 -25.78
C ILE A 155 -14.76 -1.30 -25.72
N GLY A 156 -15.23 -2.41 -25.12
CA GLY A 156 -16.65 -2.72 -24.95
C GLY A 156 -17.23 -3.58 -26.07
N CYS A 157 -16.39 -4.23 -26.88
CA CYS A 157 -16.84 -4.96 -28.06
C CYS A 157 -16.65 -6.49 -27.90
N SER A 158 -17.27 -7.24 -28.80
CA SER A 158 -17.05 -8.67 -28.94
C SER A 158 -15.60 -8.95 -29.32
N TYR A 159 -15.04 -10.06 -28.82
CA TYR A 159 -13.60 -10.32 -28.89
C TYR A 159 -13.28 -11.76 -29.29
N THR A 160 -12.06 -11.97 -29.79
CA THR A 160 -11.59 -13.31 -30.15
C THR A 160 -11.54 -14.21 -28.91
N GLY A 161 -12.33 -15.29 -28.95
CA GLY A 161 -12.55 -16.19 -27.82
C GLY A 161 -14.02 -16.33 -27.43
N GLN A 162 -14.92 -15.52 -28.01
CA GLN A 162 -16.36 -15.74 -27.95
C GLN A 162 -16.86 -16.71 -29.04
N PRO A 163 -18.05 -17.33 -28.85
CA PRO A 163 -18.67 -18.17 -29.87
C PRO A 163 -18.91 -17.41 -31.18
N VAL A 164 -18.82 -18.12 -32.31
CA VAL A 164 -19.12 -17.59 -33.67
C VAL A 164 -20.48 -18.05 -34.18
N GLU A 165 -21.15 -18.92 -33.43
CA GLU A 165 -22.51 -19.41 -33.65
C GLU A 165 -23.31 -19.23 -32.35
N VAL A 166 -24.62 -19.45 -32.42
CA VAL A 166 -25.48 -19.39 -31.24
C VAL A 166 -25.01 -20.44 -30.23
N ALA A 167 -24.65 -20.00 -29.02
CA ALA A 167 -24.13 -20.92 -28.00
C ALA A 167 -24.43 -20.43 -26.57
N PRO A 168 -24.53 -21.36 -25.60
CA PRO A 168 -24.57 -21.00 -24.19
C PRO A 168 -23.28 -20.30 -23.74
N VAL A 169 -23.43 -19.21 -23.00
CA VAL A 169 -22.32 -18.46 -22.40
C VAL A 169 -22.52 -18.27 -20.91
N ARG A 170 -21.45 -17.92 -20.20
CA ARG A 170 -21.55 -17.61 -18.78
C ARG A 170 -22.25 -16.27 -18.53
N ASN A 171 -21.95 -15.28 -19.35
CA ASN A 171 -22.45 -13.93 -19.22
C ASN A 171 -22.45 -13.20 -20.57
N VAL A 172 -23.28 -12.19 -20.66
CA VAL A 172 -23.43 -11.28 -21.82
C VAL A 172 -22.52 -10.06 -21.69
N ILE A 173 -22.45 -9.20 -22.72
CA ILE A 173 -21.74 -7.92 -22.71
C ILE A 173 -22.76 -6.79 -22.50
N GLY A 174 -22.42 -5.82 -21.64
CA GLY A 174 -23.35 -4.78 -21.18
C GLY A 174 -23.98 -3.90 -22.26
N CYS A 175 -23.30 -3.69 -23.39
CA CYS A 175 -23.80 -2.84 -24.48
C CYS A 175 -24.78 -3.54 -25.43
N ASN A 176 -24.94 -4.86 -25.31
CA ASN A 176 -25.76 -5.66 -26.20
C ASN A 176 -26.28 -6.90 -25.45
N MET A 177 -27.33 -6.71 -24.66
CA MET A 177 -27.89 -7.76 -23.81
C MET A 177 -29.39 -7.63 -23.60
N SER A 178 -30.06 -8.73 -23.32
CA SER A 178 -31.45 -8.78 -22.88
C SER A 178 -31.64 -9.83 -21.79
N PHE A 179 -32.71 -9.68 -21.00
CA PHE A 179 -33.11 -10.59 -19.93
C PHE A 179 -34.63 -10.77 -19.90
N ARG A 180 -35.11 -11.94 -19.45
CA ARG A 180 -36.51 -12.06 -19.02
C ARG A 180 -36.77 -11.12 -17.85
N ARG A 181 -37.85 -10.32 -17.92
CA ARG A 181 -38.23 -9.38 -16.87
C ARG A 181 -38.48 -10.08 -15.54
N ALA A 182 -39.12 -11.25 -15.56
CA ALA A 182 -39.42 -12.03 -14.35
C ALA A 182 -38.16 -12.31 -13.52
N VAL A 183 -37.04 -12.65 -14.17
CA VAL A 183 -35.76 -12.91 -13.49
C VAL A 183 -35.22 -11.65 -12.82
N LEU A 184 -35.38 -10.47 -13.43
CA LEU A 184 -34.95 -9.20 -12.83
C LEU A 184 -35.89 -8.71 -11.71
N ALA A 185 -37.17 -9.11 -11.76
CA ALA A 185 -38.20 -8.73 -10.79
C ALA A 185 -38.03 -9.47 -9.45
N ASP A 186 -37.55 -10.71 -9.46
CA ASP A 186 -37.33 -11.58 -8.28
C ASP A 186 -36.13 -11.16 -7.39
N GLY A 187 -35.67 -9.91 -7.50
CA GLY A 187 -34.58 -9.35 -6.70
C GLY A 187 -33.18 -9.53 -7.30
N ASP A 188 -33.05 -10.13 -8.49
CA ASP A 188 -31.81 -10.18 -9.27
C ASP A 188 -31.57 -8.89 -10.07
N ARG A 189 -31.32 -7.80 -9.34
CA ARG A 189 -31.02 -6.47 -9.90
C ARG A 189 -29.52 -6.24 -10.08
N PHE A 190 -29.11 -5.28 -10.91
CA PHE A 190 -27.69 -4.92 -11.04
C PHE A 190 -27.16 -4.40 -9.70
N ASP A 191 -26.06 -4.94 -9.19
CA ASP A 191 -25.48 -4.52 -7.91
C ASP A 191 -24.94 -3.07 -8.03
N PRO A 192 -25.45 -2.08 -7.26
CA PRO A 192 -24.95 -0.71 -7.29
C PRO A 192 -23.50 -0.54 -6.83
N ALA A 193 -22.91 -1.54 -6.16
CA ALA A 193 -21.49 -1.59 -5.84
C ALA A 193 -20.60 -1.93 -7.05
N LEU A 194 -21.21 -2.35 -8.16
CA LEU A 194 -20.62 -2.54 -9.48
C LEU A 194 -21.21 -1.52 -10.47
N GLY A 195 -20.57 -1.35 -11.63
CA GLY A 195 -20.99 -0.38 -12.64
C GLY A 195 -20.20 0.93 -12.62
N ARG A 196 -20.13 1.58 -13.79
CA ARG A 196 -19.34 2.81 -13.97
C ARG A 196 -20.00 3.98 -13.26
N VAL A 197 -19.21 4.71 -12.46
CA VAL A 197 -19.58 5.99 -11.84
C VAL A 197 -18.55 7.05 -12.24
N GLY A 198 -18.95 7.99 -13.10
CA GLY A 198 -18.04 9.02 -13.64
C GLY A 198 -16.76 8.43 -14.25
N ARG A 199 -15.58 8.84 -13.75
CA ARG A 199 -14.26 8.36 -14.21
C ARG A 199 -13.76 7.10 -13.48
N VAL A 200 -14.49 6.56 -12.49
CA VAL A 200 -14.04 5.42 -11.68
C VAL A 200 -14.39 4.11 -12.39
N PRO A 201 -13.40 3.29 -12.78
CA PRO A 201 -13.66 2.15 -13.65
C PRO A 201 -13.85 0.88 -12.80
N VAL A 202 -15.03 0.72 -12.21
CA VAL A 202 -15.50 -0.60 -11.78
C VAL A 202 -16.62 -0.98 -12.76
N GLY A 203 -16.59 -2.20 -13.29
CA GLY A 203 -17.61 -2.73 -14.21
C GLY A 203 -17.97 -4.17 -13.85
N CYS A 204 -18.44 -4.94 -14.81
CA CYS A 204 -18.82 -6.35 -14.66
C CYS A 204 -20.13 -6.58 -13.88
N GLU A 205 -21.00 -5.58 -13.80
CA GLU A 205 -22.33 -5.67 -13.20
C GLU A 205 -23.19 -6.74 -13.90
N GLU A 206 -23.14 -6.82 -15.23
CA GLU A 206 -23.82 -7.85 -16.01
C GLU A 206 -23.18 -9.24 -15.79
N THR A 207 -21.85 -9.30 -15.65
CA THR A 207 -21.15 -10.55 -15.37
C THR A 207 -21.57 -11.13 -14.02
N GLU A 208 -21.61 -10.30 -12.98
CA GLU A 208 -22.04 -10.72 -11.64
C GLU A 208 -23.50 -11.17 -11.66
N LEU A 209 -24.38 -10.37 -12.28
CA LEU A 209 -25.80 -10.69 -12.41
C LEU A 209 -26.03 -12.03 -13.10
N CYS A 210 -25.41 -12.28 -14.25
CA CYS A 210 -25.55 -13.56 -14.97
C CYS A 210 -25.11 -14.76 -14.13
N ILE A 211 -24.03 -14.62 -13.35
CA ILE A 211 -23.56 -15.72 -12.49
C ILE A 211 -24.54 -15.94 -11.33
N ARG A 212 -25.05 -14.85 -10.73
CA ARG A 212 -26.00 -14.94 -9.63
C ARG A 212 -27.34 -15.56 -10.07
N ILE A 213 -27.86 -15.17 -11.23
CA ILE A 213 -29.04 -15.78 -11.86
C ILE A 213 -28.83 -17.28 -12.01
N ARG A 214 -27.70 -17.71 -12.59
CA ARG A 214 -27.39 -19.15 -12.76
C ARG A 214 -27.21 -19.91 -11.45
N GLN A 215 -26.78 -19.24 -10.38
CA GLN A 215 -26.66 -19.85 -9.05
C GLN A 215 -28.03 -20.04 -8.39
N ARG A 216 -28.99 -19.15 -8.65
CA ARG A 216 -30.36 -19.22 -8.13
C ARG A 216 -31.30 -20.08 -8.98
N HIS A 217 -31.07 -20.10 -10.28
CA HIS A 217 -31.84 -20.85 -11.28
C HIS A 217 -30.88 -21.75 -12.08
N PRO A 218 -30.48 -22.92 -11.55
CA PRO A 218 -29.48 -23.79 -12.18
C PRO A 218 -29.85 -24.28 -13.58
N ASP A 219 -31.15 -24.42 -13.86
CA ASP A 219 -31.69 -24.86 -15.16
C ASP A 219 -31.78 -23.72 -16.18
N SER A 220 -31.45 -22.49 -15.78
CA SER A 220 -31.49 -21.33 -16.67
C SER A 220 -30.32 -21.31 -17.66
N VAL A 221 -30.61 -20.91 -18.90
CA VAL A 221 -29.65 -20.80 -19.98
C VAL A 221 -29.46 -19.33 -20.36
N ILE A 222 -28.19 -18.94 -20.51
CA ILE A 222 -27.80 -17.63 -21.05
C ILE A 222 -27.17 -17.88 -22.41
N LEU A 223 -27.74 -17.30 -23.46
CA LEU A 223 -27.28 -17.50 -24.84
C LEU A 223 -26.50 -16.29 -25.35
N TYR A 224 -25.62 -16.54 -26.29
CA TYR A 224 -25.01 -15.53 -27.14
C TYR A 224 -25.40 -15.81 -28.59
N ASP A 225 -26.03 -14.83 -29.25
CA ASP A 225 -26.38 -14.88 -30.67
C ASP A 225 -25.52 -13.87 -31.44
N PRO A 226 -24.49 -14.32 -32.19
CA PRO A 226 -23.62 -13.40 -32.92
C PRO A 226 -24.33 -12.65 -34.05
N GLY A 227 -25.53 -13.08 -34.46
CA GLY A 227 -26.34 -12.37 -35.45
C GLY A 227 -27.02 -11.13 -34.88
N ALA A 228 -27.30 -11.08 -33.57
CA ALA A 228 -27.88 -9.89 -32.94
C ALA A 228 -26.79 -8.79 -32.81
N LEU A 229 -26.61 -8.01 -33.88
CA LEU A 229 -25.48 -7.11 -34.05
C LEU A 229 -25.77 -5.68 -33.58
N VAL A 230 -24.80 -5.09 -32.88
CA VAL A 230 -24.74 -3.64 -32.64
C VAL A 230 -23.39 -3.08 -33.07
N HIS A 231 -23.40 -1.84 -33.56
CA HIS A 231 -22.20 -1.05 -33.85
C HIS A 231 -21.89 -0.16 -32.66
N HIS A 232 -20.85 -0.51 -31.91
CA HIS A 232 -20.44 0.20 -30.70
C HIS A 232 -19.30 1.18 -31.01
N ARG A 233 -19.54 2.48 -30.81
CA ARG A 233 -18.59 3.56 -31.16
C ARG A 233 -17.31 3.47 -30.34
N VAL A 234 -16.17 3.56 -31.02
CA VAL A 234 -14.84 3.58 -30.41
C VAL A 234 -14.16 4.92 -30.69
N THR A 235 -14.17 5.78 -29.68
CA THR A 235 -13.55 7.10 -29.72
C THR A 235 -12.02 7.02 -29.68
N ALA A 236 -11.35 8.04 -30.22
CA ALA A 236 -9.89 8.08 -30.32
C ALA A 236 -9.17 7.92 -28.97
N ASP A 237 -9.76 8.41 -27.86
CA ASP A 237 -9.19 8.25 -26.51
C ASP A 237 -9.19 6.79 -26.03
N ARG A 238 -10.18 5.99 -26.45
CA ARG A 238 -10.24 4.54 -26.16
C ARG A 238 -9.23 3.73 -26.99
N ALA A 239 -8.72 4.30 -28.07
CA ALA A 239 -7.71 3.70 -28.95
C ALA A 239 -6.26 3.91 -28.47
N THR A 240 -6.06 4.34 -27.22
CA THR A 240 -4.73 4.67 -26.65
C THR A 240 -4.17 3.58 -25.74
N TRP A 241 -2.84 3.51 -25.65
CA TRP A 241 -2.15 2.59 -24.73
C TRP A 241 -2.44 2.89 -23.26
N SER A 242 -2.62 4.16 -22.90
CA SER A 242 -2.97 4.61 -21.56
C SER A 242 -4.37 4.13 -21.17
N TYR A 243 -5.36 4.26 -22.06
CA TYR A 243 -6.69 3.71 -21.86
C TYR A 243 -6.66 2.19 -21.69
N PHE A 244 -5.98 1.48 -22.59
CA PHE A 244 -5.82 0.03 -22.53
C PHE A 244 -5.30 -0.46 -21.17
N ARG A 245 -4.17 0.10 -20.70
CA ARG A 245 -3.61 -0.26 -19.39
C ARG A 245 -4.56 0.04 -18.23
N ARG A 246 -5.18 1.23 -18.24
CA ARG A 246 -6.12 1.65 -17.18
C ARG A 246 -7.33 0.71 -17.12
N ARG A 247 -7.87 0.35 -18.28
CA ARG A 247 -9.04 -0.54 -18.40
C ARG A 247 -8.72 -1.98 -18.04
N CYS A 248 -7.55 -2.51 -18.40
CA CYS A 248 -7.07 -3.82 -17.95
C CYS A 248 -6.93 -3.89 -16.42
N PHE A 249 -6.30 -2.89 -15.80
CA PHE A 249 -6.15 -2.83 -14.34
C PHE A 249 -7.52 -2.76 -13.64
N ALA A 250 -8.43 -1.94 -14.18
CA ALA A 250 -9.80 -1.80 -13.71
C ALA A 250 -10.60 -3.11 -13.81
N GLU A 251 -10.47 -3.83 -14.92
CA GLU A 251 -11.07 -5.16 -15.10
C GLU A 251 -10.61 -6.11 -14.00
N GLY A 252 -9.30 -6.16 -13.75
CA GLY A 252 -8.73 -6.99 -12.69
C GLY A 252 -9.37 -6.69 -11.32
N ARG A 253 -9.49 -5.41 -10.97
CA ARG A 253 -10.15 -4.99 -9.73
C ARG A 253 -11.62 -5.40 -9.70
N SER A 254 -12.34 -5.25 -10.81
CA SER A 254 -13.75 -5.62 -10.94
C SER A 254 -13.92 -7.14 -10.75
N LYS A 255 -13.07 -7.95 -11.37
CA LYS A 255 -13.07 -9.42 -11.17
C LYS A 255 -12.77 -9.86 -9.74
N ALA A 256 -12.01 -9.07 -8.97
CA ALA A 256 -11.83 -9.34 -7.54
C ALA A 256 -13.11 -9.10 -6.73
N VAL A 257 -13.94 -8.15 -7.15
CA VAL A 257 -15.28 -7.91 -6.57
C VAL A 257 -16.27 -9.00 -7.01
N VAL A 258 -16.31 -9.35 -8.29
CA VAL A 258 -17.16 -10.45 -8.81
C VAL A 258 -16.81 -11.76 -8.12
N ALA A 259 -15.53 -12.17 -8.11
CA ALA A 259 -15.08 -13.40 -7.46
C ALA A 259 -15.39 -13.44 -5.94
N ARG A 260 -15.61 -12.29 -5.31
CA ARG A 260 -16.07 -12.20 -3.92
C ARG A 260 -17.58 -12.45 -3.82
N LEU A 261 -18.37 -11.81 -4.68
CA LEU A 261 -19.83 -11.87 -4.61
C LEU A 261 -20.35 -13.26 -4.97
N VAL A 262 -19.77 -13.89 -5.99
CA VAL A 262 -20.27 -15.15 -6.56
C VAL A 262 -19.28 -16.32 -6.43
N GLY A 263 -18.16 -16.12 -5.71
CA GLY A 263 -17.10 -17.11 -5.54
C GLY A 263 -16.09 -17.16 -6.71
N SER A 264 -14.83 -17.46 -6.41
CA SER A 264 -13.73 -17.45 -7.40
C SER A 264 -13.80 -18.58 -8.43
N GLY A 265 -14.50 -19.68 -8.09
CA GLY A 265 -14.84 -20.75 -9.00
C GLY A 265 -15.66 -20.20 -10.17
N ALA A 266 -16.88 -19.76 -9.91
CA ALA A 266 -17.79 -19.23 -10.94
C ALA A 266 -17.33 -17.88 -11.50
N GLY A 267 -16.84 -16.98 -10.65
CA GLY A 267 -16.42 -15.63 -11.00
C GLY A 267 -15.25 -15.53 -11.98
N LEU A 268 -14.38 -16.55 -12.03
CA LEU A 268 -13.18 -16.57 -12.90
C LEU A 268 -13.15 -17.73 -13.91
N ALA A 269 -14.25 -18.46 -14.09
CA ALA A 269 -14.28 -19.65 -14.94
C ALA A 269 -13.94 -19.33 -16.41
N ALA A 270 -14.62 -18.34 -16.99
CA ALA A 270 -14.39 -17.91 -18.37
C ALA A 270 -12.96 -17.35 -18.54
N GLU A 271 -12.49 -16.59 -17.56
CA GLU A 271 -11.17 -15.96 -17.57
C GLU A 271 -10.05 -17.01 -17.50
N ARG A 272 -10.23 -18.11 -16.77
CA ARG A 272 -9.28 -19.23 -16.75
C ARG A 272 -9.19 -19.92 -18.11
N ALA A 273 -10.31 -20.18 -18.78
CA ALA A 273 -10.31 -20.75 -20.12
C ALA A 273 -9.64 -19.80 -21.12
N TYR A 274 -10.04 -18.53 -21.10
CA TYR A 274 -9.52 -17.48 -21.96
C TYR A 274 -8.00 -17.27 -21.81
N THR A 275 -7.48 -17.23 -20.58
CA THR A 275 -6.03 -17.08 -20.32
C THR A 275 -5.20 -18.31 -20.66
N ARG A 276 -5.78 -19.52 -20.60
CA ARG A 276 -5.09 -20.77 -20.96
C ARG A 276 -5.14 -21.06 -22.46
N GLN A 277 -6.14 -20.55 -23.17
CA GLN A 277 -6.42 -20.95 -24.54
C GLN A 277 -6.34 -19.79 -25.55
N ALA A 278 -7.15 -18.74 -25.38
CA ALA A 278 -7.25 -17.64 -26.34
C ALA A 278 -5.97 -16.81 -26.37
N LEU A 279 -5.48 -16.36 -25.20
CA LEU A 279 -4.30 -15.49 -25.13
C LEU A 279 -3.01 -16.15 -25.67
N PRO A 280 -2.69 -17.42 -25.33
CA PRO A 280 -1.50 -18.07 -25.89
C PRO A 280 -1.60 -18.35 -27.39
N ARG A 281 -2.82 -18.54 -27.93
CA ARG A 281 -3.03 -18.64 -29.38
C ARG A 281 -2.78 -17.28 -30.06
N GLY A 282 -3.31 -16.20 -29.50
CA GLY A 282 -3.07 -14.84 -29.99
C GLY A 282 -1.60 -14.44 -29.99
N VAL A 283 -0.85 -14.76 -28.93
CA VAL A 283 0.62 -14.53 -28.89
C VAL A 283 1.33 -15.30 -30.00
N ARG A 284 1.02 -16.60 -30.18
CA ARG A 284 1.60 -17.42 -31.25
C ARG A 284 1.26 -16.89 -32.64
N GLN A 285 0.02 -16.45 -32.85
CA GLN A 285 -0.42 -15.85 -34.10
C GLN A 285 0.31 -14.53 -34.39
N GLY A 286 0.47 -13.65 -33.39
CA GLY A 286 1.23 -12.41 -33.53
C GLY A 286 2.69 -12.65 -33.91
N VAL A 287 3.34 -13.66 -33.31
CA VAL A 287 4.70 -14.06 -33.68
C VAL A 287 4.76 -14.62 -35.11
N ARG A 288 3.79 -15.43 -35.53
CA ARG A 288 3.71 -15.96 -36.91
C ARG A 288 3.51 -14.84 -37.93
N GLN A 289 2.60 -13.90 -37.67
CA GLN A 289 2.36 -12.74 -38.53
C GLN A 289 3.61 -11.87 -38.69
N ALA A 290 4.37 -11.69 -37.60
CA ALA A 290 5.64 -10.96 -37.66
C ALA A 290 6.69 -11.67 -38.51
N ARG A 291 6.78 -13.00 -38.43
CA ARG A 291 7.65 -13.81 -39.30
C ARG A 291 7.22 -13.76 -40.77
N ALA A 292 5.93 -13.59 -41.03
CA ALA A 292 5.35 -13.42 -42.36
C ALA A 292 5.39 -11.97 -42.89
N GLY A 293 6.06 -11.04 -42.18
CA GLY A 293 6.28 -9.66 -42.65
C GLY A 293 5.41 -8.59 -42.00
N ASP A 294 4.34 -8.93 -41.25
CA ASP A 294 3.56 -7.92 -40.51
C ASP A 294 4.20 -7.61 -39.15
N ARG A 295 5.03 -6.57 -39.12
CA ARG A 295 5.68 -6.06 -37.90
C ARG A 295 4.69 -5.69 -36.77
N GLY A 296 3.41 -5.47 -37.08
CA GLY A 296 2.36 -5.26 -36.08
C GLY A 296 2.08 -6.50 -35.22
N GLY A 297 2.41 -7.70 -35.70
CA GLY A 297 2.21 -8.95 -34.99
C GLY A 297 2.95 -9.03 -33.64
N LEU A 298 4.20 -8.53 -33.56
CA LEU A 298 4.95 -8.48 -32.30
C LEU A 298 4.35 -7.48 -31.31
N LEU A 299 3.84 -6.34 -31.80
CA LEU A 299 3.18 -5.34 -30.96
C LEU A 299 1.91 -5.92 -30.31
N ARG A 300 1.09 -6.66 -31.09
CA ARG A 300 -0.09 -7.35 -30.58
C ARG A 300 0.26 -8.44 -29.55
N ALA A 301 1.28 -9.25 -29.82
CA ALA A 301 1.76 -10.25 -28.88
C ALA A 301 2.24 -9.62 -27.55
N GLY A 302 2.99 -8.53 -27.63
CA GLY A 302 3.42 -7.76 -26.45
C GLY A 302 2.25 -7.15 -25.68
N ALA A 303 1.24 -6.62 -26.40
CA ALA A 303 0.03 -6.07 -25.81
C ALA A 303 -0.79 -7.13 -25.06
N ILE A 304 -0.90 -8.36 -25.58
CA ILE A 304 -1.56 -9.48 -24.88
C ILE A 304 -0.88 -9.76 -23.53
N VAL A 305 0.45 -9.88 -23.52
CA VAL A 305 1.22 -10.18 -22.30
C VAL A 305 1.09 -9.04 -21.30
N ALA A 306 1.28 -7.79 -21.74
CA ALA A 306 1.16 -6.61 -20.90
C ALA A 306 -0.26 -6.47 -20.32
N GLY A 307 -1.29 -6.64 -21.15
CA GLY A 307 -2.70 -6.60 -20.74
C GLY A 307 -3.00 -7.63 -19.65
N LEU A 308 -2.56 -8.88 -19.84
CA LEU A 308 -2.73 -9.94 -18.84
C LEU A 308 -2.03 -9.62 -17.51
N LEU A 309 -0.78 -9.16 -17.55
CA LEU A 309 -0.02 -8.81 -16.35
C LEU A 309 -0.67 -7.64 -15.59
N VAL A 310 -1.13 -6.62 -16.30
CA VAL A 310 -1.81 -5.45 -15.72
C VAL A 310 -3.16 -5.83 -15.12
N THR A 311 -3.93 -6.69 -15.79
CA THR A 311 -5.20 -7.22 -15.25
C THR A 311 -4.97 -8.10 -14.02
N ALA A 312 -3.97 -8.98 -14.05
CA ALA A 312 -3.60 -9.81 -12.90
C ALA A 312 -3.16 -8.97 -11.70
N TRP A 313 -2.40 -7.90 -11.95
CA TRP A 313 -2.04 -6.91 -10.93
C TRP A 313 -3.30 -6.22 -10.37
N GLY A 314 -4.21 -5.75 -11.23
CA GLY A 314 -5.49 -5.17 -10.82
C GLY A 314 -6.28 -6.11 -9.90
N TYR A 315 -6.35 -7.40 -10.23
CA TYR A 315 -7.01 -8.41 -9.41
C TYR A 315 -6.33 -8.62 -8.05
N ALA A 316 -5.01 -8.72 -8.03
CA ALA A 316 -4.23 -8.84 -6.80
C ALA A 316 -4.47 -7.63 -5.87
N THR A 317 -4.46 -6.41 -6.42
CA THR A 317 -4.79 -5.19 -5.65
C THR A 317 -6.23 -5.21 -5.14
N GLY A 318 -7.20 -5.61 -5.97
CA GLY A 318 -8.60 -5.75 -5.55
C GLY A 318 -8.80 -6.69 -4.36
N ARG A 319 -8.09 -7.82 -4.33
CA ARG A 319 -8.10 -8.76 -3.19
C ARG A 319 -7.38 -8.22 -1.96
N ALA A 320 -6.25 -7.54 -2.18
CA ALA A 320 -5.40 -6.92 -1.16
C ALA A 320 -6.15 -5.85 -0.35
N LEU A 321 -6.91 -4.96 -1.03
CA LEU A 321 -7.67 -3.85 -0.45
C LEU A 321 -8.66 -4.26 0.65
N ARG A 322 -9.10 -5.52 0.67
CA ARG A 322 -10.02 -6.06 1.69
C ARG A 322 -9.28 -6.80 2.80
N ALA A 323 -8.19 -7.47 2.49
CA ALA A 323 -7.40 -8.20 3.47
C ALA A 323 -6.78 -7.25 4.53
N SER A 324 -6.65 -5.97 4.18
CA SER A 324 -6.23 -4.84 5.04
C SER A 324 -7.35 -4.22 5.87
N ARG A 325 -8.63 -4.52 5.60
CA ARG A 325 -9.76 -4.14 6.50
C ARG A 325 -10.03 -5.18 7.59
N ALA A 326 -9.33 -6.32 7.57
CA ALA A 326 -9.45 -7.41 8.54
C ALA A 326 -8.10 -7.81 9.16
N GLY A 327 -7.08 -6.97 9.02
CA GLY A 327 -5.75 -7.24 9.56
C GLY A 327 -5.47 -6.31 10.71
N THR A 328 -5.42 -6.85 11.93
CA THR A 328 -4.68 -6.26 13.03
C THR A 328 -3.20 -6.24 12.62
N ALA A 329 -2.76 -5.17 11.96
CA ALA A 329 -1.36 -4.80 12.02
C ALA A 329 -1.04 -4.50 13.51
N PRO A 330 0.21 -4.69 13.97
CA PRO A 330 0.63 -4.01 15.18
C PRO A 330 0.15 -2.56 15.06
N PRO A 331 -0.45 -1.94 16.11
CA PRO A 331 -0.63 -0.51 16.08
C PRO A 331 0.74 0.06 15.74
N GLU A 332 0.83 0.80 14.62
CA GLU A 332 2.00 1.63 14.47
C GLU A 332 2.02 2.50 15.73
N PRO A 333 3.16 2.55 16.45
CA PRO A 333 3.24 3.42 17.60
C PRO A 333 2.96 4.81 17.06
N SER A 334 1.76 5.32 17.36
CA SER A 334 1.45 6.70 17.14
C SER A 334 2.54 7.47 17.86
N SER A 335 3.37 8.24 17.14
CA SER A 335 3.86 9.48 17.74
C SER A 335 2.60 10.15 18.28
N THR A 336 2.49 10.23 19.60
CA THR A 336 1.24 10.53 20.29
C THR A 336 0.61 11.83 19.76
N ALA A 337 -0.71 11.75 19.55
CA ALA A 337 -1.64 12.78 19.06
C ALA A 337 -1.62 13.14 17.55
N PRO A 338 -2.81 13.30 16.92
CA PRO A 338 -2.88 13.99 15.63
C PRO A 338 -2.25 15.38 15.81
N ALA A 339 -1.15 15.66 15.09
CA ALA A 339 -0.54 16.99 15.10
C ALA A 339 -1.63 18.04 14.95
N ALA A 340 -1.56 19.08 15.79
CA ALA A 340 -2.60 20.10 15.96
C ALA A 340 -3.21 20.53 14.61
N PRO A 341 -4.53 20.72 14.55
CA PRO A 341 -5.21 21.22 13.35
C PRO A 341 -4.72 22.65 13.04
N GLY A 342 -3.63 22.76 12.29
CA GLY A 342 -2.98 24.04 12.01
C GLY A 342 -1.59 23.92 11.35
N LEU A 343 -0.89 22.79 11.52
CA LEU A 343 0.41 22.55 10.88
C LEU A 343 0.25 22.26 9.37
N GLY A 344 0.17 23.33 8.59
CA GLY A 344 0.27 23.33 7.13
C GLY A 344 1.62 22.79 6.64
N ALA A 345 1.65 22.38 5.37
CA ALA A 345 2.79 21.75 4.71
C ALA A 345 4.12 22.50 4.89
N ALA A 346 5.19 21.77 5.24
CA ALA A 346 6.59 22.14 4.99
C ALA A 346 7.22 23.32 5.78
N GLN A 347 6.66 23.73 6.92
CA GLN A 347 7.26 24.75 7.79
C GLN A 347 8.29 24.15 8.76
N PRO A 348 9.33 24.91 9.17
CA PRO A 348 10.31 24.44 10.15
C PRO A 348 9.68 24.21 11.52
N VAL A 349 10.11 23.14 12.20
CA VAL A 349 9.64 22.74 13.52
C VAL A 349 10.83 22.72 14.48
N ARG A 350 10.69 23.41 15.63
CA ARG A 350 11.73 23.45 16.65
C ARG A 350 11.78 22.13 17.40
N MET A 351 12.92 21.43 17.37
CA MET A 351 13.14 20.22 18.17
C MET A 351 13.69 20.58 19.55
N LEU A 352 13.17 19.95 20.61
CA LEU A 352 13.75 20.03 21.95
C LEU A 352 13.37 18.82 22.83
N ALA A 353 14.08 18.65 23.93
CA ALA A 353 13.74 17.71 25.00
C ALA A 353 13.57 18.47 26.33
N VAL A 354 12.65 18.00 27.16
CA VAL A 354 12.38 18.50 28.50
C VAL A 354 12.51 17.34 29.47
N GLU A 355 13.49 17.42 30.37
CA GLU A 355 13.55 16.57 31.56
C GLU A 355 12.76 17.26 32.68
N LEU A 356 11.67 16.64 33.12
CA LEU A 356 10.76 17.25 34.08
C LEU A 356 11.44 17.56 35.43
N CYS A 357 12.47 16.80 35.81
CA CYS A 357 13.26 17.06 37.01
C CYS A 357 14.11 18.33 36.94
N ASP A 358 14.42 18.82 35.75
CA ASP A 358 15.16 20.08 35.55
C ASP A 358 14.21 21.28 35.45
N GLY A 359 12.91 21.01 35.34
CA GLY A 359 11.85 21.98 35.16
C GLY A 359 11.47 22.20 33.70
N VAL A 360 10.26 22.73 33.50
CA VAL A 360 9.74 23.02 32.15
C VAL A 360 10.17 24.43 31.72
N PRO A 361 10.96 24.58 30.64
CA PRO A 361 11.42 25.88 30.18
C PRO A 361 10.34 26.62 29.37
N GLU A 362 10.46 27.94 29.29
CA GLU A 362 9.78 28.72 28.26
C GLU A 362 10.34 28.40 26.87
N LEU A 363 9.50 28.48 25.84
CA LEU A 363 9.91 28.29 24.45
C LEU A 363 9.93 29.64 23.75
N PRO A 364 11.09 30.31 23.64
CA PRO A 364 11.16 31.63 23.05
C PRO A 364 10.80 31.62 21.57
N ASP A 365 10.43 32.79 21.06
CA ASP A 365 10.12 33.00 19.65
C ASP A 365 11.37 32.95 18.77
N GLY A 366 11.82 31.72 18.49
CA GLY A 366 13.04 31.46 17.73
C GLY A 366 12.83 31.52 16.22
N ARG A 367 13.93 31.76 15.49
CA ARG A 367 14.00 31.65 14.03
C ARG A 367 14.92 30.50 13.64
N GLY A 368 14.53 29.74 12.63
CA GLY A 368 15.39 28.71 12.05
C GLY A 368 16.51 29.30 11.19
N PRO A 369 17.43 28.47 10.66
CA PRO A 369 18.59 28.92 9.89
C PRO A 369 18.26 29.75 8.64
N GLY A 370 17.05 29.62 8.10
CA GLY A 370 16.55 30.42 6.97
C GLY A 370 15.92 31.75 7.37
N GLY A 371 16.00 32.17 8.63
CA GLY A 371 15.40 33.41 9.16
C GLY A 371 13.89 33.35 9.39
N GLY A 372 13.22 32.27 8.97
CA GLY A 372 11.80 32.02 9.23
C GLY A 372 11.54 31.67 10.69
N ARG A 373 10.47 32.23 11.25
CA ARG A 373 9.99 31.95 12.62
C ARG A 373 9.50 30.50 12.72
N TYR A 374 9.74 29.83 13.84
CA TYR A 374 9.13 28.53 14.10
C TYR A 374 7.64 28.69 14.42
N ALA A 375 6.77 28.04 13.65
CA ALA A 375 5.34 28.01 13.93
C ALA A 375 4.95 26.89 14.91
N ALA A 376 5.84 25.91 15.13
CA ALA A 376 5.62 24.80 16.05
C ALA A 376 6.92 24.31 16.68
N ALA A 377 6.76 23.63 17.80
CA ALA A 377 7.79 22.87 18.48
C ALA A 377 7.38 21.40 18.61
N ARG A 378 8.36 20.51 18.51
CA ARG A 378 8.24 19.10 18.83
C ARG A 378 9.11 18.81 20.05
N VAL A 379 8.45 18.46 21.15
CA VAL A 379 9.04 18.36 22.49
C VAL A 379 9.04 16.91 22.95
N LEU A 380 10.22 16.32 23.13
CA LEU A 380 10.36 15.06 23.84
C LEU A 380 10.27 15.35 25.34
N VAL A 381 9.29 14.78 26.03
CA VAL A 381 9.15 14.91 27.48
C VAL A 381 9.69 13.65 28.14
N ARG A 382 10.58 13.85 29.12
CA ARG A 382 11.24 12.79 29.89
C ARG A 382 11.01 13.01 31.36
N LEU A 383 10.95 11.91 32.10
CA LEU A 383 11.04 11.93 33.55
C LEU A 383 12.04 10.86 33.96
N HIS A 384 12.99 11.24 34.80
CA HIS A 384 14.01 10.31 35.27
C HIS A 384 14.87 9.71 34.14
N GLY A 385 15.05 10.42 33.02
CA GLY A 385 15.76 9.93 31.84
C GLY A 385 14.91 9.02 30.95
N GLU A 386 13.74 8.57 31.40
CA GLU A 386 12.81 7.77 30.61
C GLU A 386 11.92 8.69 29.75
N PRO A 387 11.79 8.42 28.44
CA PRO A 387 10.89 9.18 27.58
C PRO A 387 9.44 8.82 27.91
N LEU A 388 8.60 9.82 28.15
CA LEU A 388 7.18 9.66 28.45
C LEU A 388 6.29 9.92 27.23
N GLY A 389 6.73 10.81 26.35
CA GLY A 389 5.96 11.14 25.15
C GLY A 389 6.62 12.22 24.30
N LEU A 390 6.15 12.32 23.06
CA LEU A 390 6.52 13.35 22.12
C LEU A 390 5.30 14.26 21.87
N LEU A 391 5.47 15.56 22.03
CA LEU A 391 4.40 16.55 21.92
C LEU A 391 4.66 17.52 20.77
N ASP A 392 3.71 17.63 19.85
CA ASP A 392 3.67 18.71 18.86
C ASP A 392 2.86 19.90 19.41
N LEU A 393 3.53 21.03 19.62
CA LEU A 393 3.00 22.27 20.18
C LEU A 393 3.02 23.38 19.13
N GLU A 394 1.96 24.19 19.07
CA GLU A 394 1.96 25.42 18.28
C GLU A 394 2.72 26.53 19.02
N LEU A 395 3.50 27.32 18.29
CA LEU A 395 4.28 28.43 18.84
C LEU A 395 3.65 29.78 18.42
N PRO A 396 2.90 30.44 19.31
CA PRO A 396 2.31 31.75 19.00
C PRO A 396 3.39 32.84 18.94
N PRO A 397 3.15 33.96 18.21
CA PRO A 397 4.06 35.10 18.22
C PRO A 397 4.45 35.51 19.64
N GLY A 398 5.75 35.67 19.91
CA GLY A 398 6.28 35.88 21.26
C GLY A 398 6.70 34.62 22.02
N GLY A 399 6.46 33.42 21.46
CA GLY A 399 6.87 32.15 22.06
C GLY A 399 5.81 31.55 22.99
N LEU A 400 6.12 30.42 23.63
CA LEU A 400 5.24 29.75 24.58
C LEU A 400 5.79 29.89 26.00
N ALA A 401 5.05 30.60 26.86
CA ALA A 401 5.41 30.76 28.26
C ALA A 401 5.50 29.41 29.00
N ALA A 402 6.40 29.29 29.97
CA ALA A 402 6.63 28.06 30.73
C ALA A 402 5.34 27.48 31.34
N ARG A 403 4.46 28.32 31.90
CA ARG A 403 3.17 27.88 32.47
C ARG A 403 2.26 27.20 31.44
N LEU A 404 2.16 27.74 30.22
CA LEU A 404 1.35 27.15 29.16
C LEU A 404 1.99 25.86 28.62
N HIS A 405 3.32 25.81 28.62
CA HIS A 405 4.06 24.60 28.28
C HIS A 405 3.81 23.48 29.30
N GLU A 406 3.85 23.80 30.60
CA GLU A 406 3.51 22.88 31.70
C GLU A 406 2.06 22.36 31.59
N GLU A 407 1.11 23.24 31.30
CA GLU A 407 -0.29 22.89 31.13
C GLU A 407 -0.49 21.93 29.95
N ALA A 408 0.16 22.19 28.82
CA ALA A 408 0.13 21.31 27.65
C ALA A 408 0.73 19.93 27.94
N ILE A 409 1.84 19.86 28.69
CA ILE A 409 2.45 18.60 29.13
C ILE A 409 1.49 17.85 30.06
N ARG A 410 0.95 18.50 31.08
CA ARG A 410 0.03 17.89 32.04
C ARG A 410 -1.22 17.33 31.35
N GLN A 411 -1.82 18.11 30.46
CA GLN A 411 -3.05 17.73 29.76
C GLN A 411 -2.84 16.49 28.88
N ARG A 412 -1.69 16.37 28.21
CA ARG A 412 -1.45 15.32 27.21
C ARG A 412 -0.70 14.11 27.74
N LEU A 413 0.15 14.29 28.75
CA LEU A 413 1.02 13.24 29.30
C LEU A 413 0.80 12.98 30.79
N GLY A 414 -0.18 13.61 31.45
CA GLY A 414 -0.46 13.40 32.87
C GLY A 414 -0.58 11.92 33.26
N ALA A 415 -1.32 11.14 32.47
CA ALA A 415 -1.45 9.69 32.71
C ALA A 415 -0.11 8.93 32.61
N ALA A 416 0.75 9.29 31.65
CA ALA A 416 2.07 8.67 31.49
C ALA A 416 3.03 9.09 32.61
N ILE A 417 2.92 10.34 33.10
CA ILE A 417 3.65 10.84 34.26
C ILE A 417 3.22 10.08 35.51
N ASP A 418 1.91 9.96 35.77
CA ASP A 418 1.39 9.23 36.93
C ASP A 418 1.74 7.74 36.89
N GLU A 419 1.79 7.15 35.71
CA GLU A 419 2.26 5.78 35.49
C GLU A 419 3.73 5.63 35.90
N HIS A 420 4.59 6.53 35.42
CA HIS A 420 6.00 6.56 35.79
C HIS A 420 6.19 6.77 37.29
N LEU A 421 5.52 7.76 37.88
CA LEU A 421 5.61 8.05 39.32
C LEU A 421 5.18 6.84 40.17
N ARG A 422 4.10 6.16 39.80
CA ARG A 422 3.66 4.95 40.51
C ARG A 422 4.67 3.81 40.40
N ALA A 423 5.31 3.63 39.25
CA ALA A 423 6.38 2.65 39.06
C ALA A 423 7.59 2.94 39.97
N ASP A 424 7.83 4.22 40.23
CA ASP A 424 8.88 4.71 41.13
C ASP A 424 8.47 4.71 42.62
N GLY A 425 7.24 4.32 42.95
CA GLY A 425 6.70 4.36 44.32
C GLY A 425 6.36 5.77 44.82
N LEU A 426 6.22 6.73 43.91
CA LEU A 426 5.89 8.13 44.19
C LEU A 426 4.38 8.41 44.04
N PRO A 427 3.84 9.42 44.73
CA PRO A 427 2.44 9.81 44.60
C PRO A 427 2.16 10.38 43.19
N PRO A 428 0.90 10.29 42.71
CA PRO A 428 0.51 10.86 41.41
C PRO A 428 0.64 12.39 41.40
N LEU A 429 0.70 12.96 40.20
CA LEU A 429 0.98 14.37 39.95
C LEU A 429 0.00 15.32 40.65
N ASP A 430 -1.28 14.96 40.76
CA ASP A 430 -2.30 15.78 41.43
C ASP A 430 -2.10 15.86 42.95
N ALA A 431 -1.39 14.90 43.55
CA ALA A 431 -1.03 14.91 44.97
C ALA A 431 0.30 15.68 45.23
N LEU A 432 1.04 16.01 44.18
CA LEU A 432 2.26 16.80 44.26
C LEU A 432 1.92 18.29 44.14
N THR A 433 2.35 19.12 45.11
CA THR A 433 2.14 20.58 45.07
C THR A 433 3.50 21.28 44.92
N PRO A 434 3.71 22.18 43.93
CA PRO A 434 2.74 22.73 42.98
C PRO A 434 2.73 22.02 41.61
N GLY A 435 2.46 20.71 41.58
CA GLY A 435 2.35 19.90 40.36
C GLY A 435 3.72 19.57 39.74
N LEU A 436 3.89 19.83 38.43
CA LEU A 436 5.14 19.52 37.71
C LEU A 436 6.37 20.16 38.34
N ALA A 437 6.23 21.36 38.91
CA ALA A 437 7.34 22.03 39.60
C ALA A 437 7.83 21.25 40.84
N ALA A 438 6.99 20.42 41.47
CA ALA A 438 7.39 19.56 42.59
C ALA A 438 8.29 18.40 42.16
N LEU A 439 8.34 18.07 40.87
CA LEU A 439 9.27 17.05 40.33
C LEU A 439 10.71 17.56 40.29
N ARG A 440 10.93 18.88 40.39
CA ARG A 440 12.27 19.46 40.50
C ARG A 440 12.94 18.94 41.77
N GLY A 441 14.08 18.27 41.61
CA GLY A 441 14.86 17.73 42.72
C GLY A 441 14.53 16.30 43.16
N ILE A 442 13.45 15.67 42.66
CA ILE A 442 13.17 14.23 42.91
C ILE A 442 14.17 13.34 42.16
N GLY A 443 14.78 13.86 41.09
CA GLY A 443 15.60 13.13 40.12
C GLY A 443 16.61 12.13 40.68
N ALA A 444 17.70 12.60 41.30
CA ALA A 444 18.81 11.73 41.69
C ALA A 444 18.49 10.76 42.85
N ALA A 445 17.42 11.03 43.61
CA ALA A 445 17.01 10.23 44.76
C ALA A 445 15.98 9.14 44.41
N CYS A 446 15.54 9.06 43.14
CA CYS A 446 14.53 8.08 42.74
C CYS A 446 15.06 6.63 42.86
N PRO A 447 14.38 5.74 43.63
CA PRO A 447 14.79 4.35 43.79
C PRO A 447 14.94 3.58 42.46
N ALA A 448 14.13 3.91 41.45
CA ALA A 448 14.19 3.27 40.12
C ALA A 448 15.41 3.68 39.27
N ARG A 449 16.08 4.79 39.62
CA ARG A 449 17.36 5.19 38.99
C ARG A 449 18.58 4.49 39.60
N GLN A 450 18.42 3.72 40.67
CA GLN A 450 19.53 2.95 41.24
C GLN A 450 19.97 1.89 40.23
N ALA A 451 21.28 1.83 39.96
CA ALA A 451 21.82 0.88 39.00
C ALA A 451 21.45 -0.55 39.42
N PRO A 452 21.07 -1.44 38.47
CA PRO A 452 20.83 -2.84 38.79
C PRO A 452 22.01 -3.43 39.54
N SER A 453 21.74 -4.23 40.57
CA SER A 453 22.76 -4.95 41.33
C SER A 453 23.33 -6.09 40.49
N GLY A 454 24.29 -5.79 39.60
CA GLY A 454 25.00 -6.76 38.77
C GLY A 454 26.15 -6.13 37.98
N PRO A 455 27.13 -6.92 37.50
CA PRO A 455 28.21 -6.42 36.69
C PRO A 455 27.70 -5.95 35.31
N ASN A 456 28.14 -4.75 34.87
CA ASN A 456 27.79 -4.22 33.55
C ASN A 456 28.51 -5.03 32.46
N PRO A 457 27.79 -5.62 31.48
CA PRO A 457 28.41 -6.38 30.39
C PRO A 457 29.36 -5.51 29.56
N PHE A 458 30.42 -6.11 29.00
CA PHE A 458 31.33 -5.36 28.15
C PHE A 458 30.69 -5.11 26.77
N VAL A 459 30.62 -3.85 26.32
CA VAL A 459 29.96 -3.47 25.06
C VAL A 459 30.97 -2.93 24.03
N SER A 460 30.94 -3.46 22.81
CA SER A 460 31.64 -2.86 21.66
C SER A 460 30.69 -1.95 20.88
N VAL A 461 30.92 -0.64 20.93
CA VAL A 461 30.17 0.34 20.14
C VAL A 461 30.83 0.48 18.77
N VAL A 462 30.18 0.00 17.73
CA VAL A 462 30.63 0.07 16.34
C VAL A 462 29.99 1.26 15.63
N MET A 463 30.82 2.13 15.05
CA MET A 463 30.38 3.26 14.24
C MET A 463 30.97 3.19 12.82
N PRO A 464 30.18 2.76 11.82
CA PRO A 464 30.57 2.84 10.42
C PRO A 464 30.61 4.29 9.93
N THR A 465 31.66 4.67 9.20
CA THR A 465 31.76 6.00 8.57
C THR A 465 32.31 5.91 7.15
N CYS A 466 31.96 6.86 6.29
CA CYS A 466 32.44 6.93 4.90
C CYS A 466 32.73 8.38 4.51
N GLY A 467 33.89 8.90 4.93
CA GLY A 467 34.40 10.23 4.52
C GLY A 467 33.60 11.43 5.04
N ARG A 468 32.81 11.28 6.12
CA ARG A 468 31.93 12.33 6.69
C ARG A 468 32.49 12.91 7.98
N THR A 469 33.74 13.39 7.95
CA THR A 469 34.51 13.81 9.13
C THR A 469 33.80 14.80 10.07
N PRO A 470 33.05 15.82 9.61
CA PRO A 470 32.35 16.74 10.52
C PRO A 470 31.19 16.10 11.30
N HIS A 471 30.48 15.15 10.69
CA HIS A 471 29.41 14.42 11.38
C HIS A 471 30.02 13.47 12.42
N LEU A 472 31.05 12.71 12.00
CA LEU A 472 31.80 11.80 12.86
C LEU A 472 32.35 12.49 14.11
N ALA A 473 32.90 13.70 13.99
CA ALA A 473 33.44 14.44 15.13
C ALA A 473 32.38 14.75 16.19
N ARG A 474 31.16 15.14 15.78
CA ARG A 474 30.05 15.38 16.71
C ARG A 474 29.58 14.08 17.39
N SER A 475 29.42 13.01 16.60
CA SER A 475 29.00 11.71 17.11
C SER A 475 30.01 11.12 18.10
N LEU A 476 31.31 11.20 17.79
CA LEU A 476 32.39 10.82 18.71
C LEU A 476 32.34 11.60 20.03
N GLY A 477 32.08 12.90 19.98
CA GLY A 477 31.92 13.72 21.19
C GLY A 477 30.77 13.27 22.09
N SER A 478 29.66 12.79 21.52
CA SER A 478 28.56 12.23 22.33
C SER A 478 28.88 10.86 22.93
N LEU A 479 29.71 10.05 22.27
CA LEU A 479 30.12 8.75 22.78
C LEU A 479 31.09 8.86 23.97
N SER A 480 31.91 9.91 24.08
CA SER A 480 32.91 10.02 25.14
C SER A 480 32.32 10.29 26.52
N VAL A 481 31.09 10.82 26.58
CA VAL A 481 30.37 11.25 27.81
C VAL A 481 29.24 10.29 28.21
N LEU A 482 29.25 9.06 27.69
CA LEU A 482 28.26 8.04 28.05
C LEU A 482 28.33 7.68 29.54
N ASP A 483 27.16 7.60 30.19
CA ASP A 483 26.98 7.06 31.54
C ASP A 483 26.95 5.53 31.51
N TYR A 484 28.08 4.93 31.12
CA TYR A 484 28.28 3.48 31.13
C TYR A 484 29.77 3.16 31.29
N PRO A 485 30.18 2.32 32.25
CA PRO A 485 31.60 2.20 32.59
C PRO A 485 32.38 1.20 31.72
N ASN A 486 31.73 0.23 31.07
CA ASN A 486 32.41 -0.95 30.52
C ASN A 486 32.24 -1.09 29.00
N TYR A 487 32.94 -0.27 28.21
CA TYR A 487 32.80 -0.29 26.74
C TYR A 487 34.04 0.15 25.96
N GLU A 488 34.07 -0.23 24.68
CA GLU A 488 35.00 0.28 23.66
C GLU A 488 34.26 0.93 22.50
N ILE A 489 34.95 1.76 21.72
CA ILE A 489 34.41 2.40 20.51
C ILE A 489 35.26 1.94 19.32
N VAL A 490 34.63 1.30 18.34
CA VAL A 490 35.27 0.84 17.10
C VAL A 490 34.76 1.67 15.94
N ILE A 491 35.59 2.60 15.47
CA ILE A 491 35.30 3.39 14.27
C ILE A 491 35.74 2.62 13.04
N VAL A 492 34.77 2.26 12.18
CA VAL A 492 35.03 1.51 10.96
C VAL A 492 35.01 2.45 9.77
N ASP A 493 36.18 2.77 9.25
CA ASP A 493 36.35 3.62 8.08
C ASP A 493 36.12 2.83 6.79
N ASN A 494 35.02 3.13 6.12
CA ASN A 494 34.62 2.55 4.85
C ASN A 494 35.03 3.40 3.63
N ALA A 495 35.93 4.35 3.82
CA ALA A 495 36.67 5.05 2.78
C ALA A 495 38.14 5.28 3.21
N PRO A 496 38.89 4.21 3.57
CA PRO A 496 40.21 4.33 4.22
C PRO A 496 41.30 4.96 3.34
N HIS A 497 41.03 5.15 2.04
CA HIS A 497 41.89 5.89 1.12
C HIS A 497 41.84 7.42 1.35
N VAL A 498 40.87 7.93 2.12
CA VAL A 498 40.76 9.33 2.51
C VAL A 498 41.32 9.51 3.92
N ALA A 499 42.46 10.19 4.06
CA ALA A 499 43.19 10.28 5.33
C ALA A 499 42.44 11.00 6.48
N GLY A 500 41.37 11.75 6.17
CA GLY A 500 40.66 12.60 7.13
C GLY A 500 40.07 11.84 8.31
N THR A 501 39.43 10.69 8.06
CA THR A 501 38.84 9.84 9.11
C THR A 501 39.93 9.26 10.01
N ALA A 502 40.94 8.61 9.43
CA ALA A 502 42.04 8.01 10.20
C ALA A 502 42.76 9.04 11.08
N ARG A 503 42.97 10.27 10.58
CA ARG A 503 43.55 11.36 11.37
C ARG A 503 42.67 11.73 12.56
N LEU A 504 41.38 11.99 12.34
CA LEU A 504 40.44 12.35 13.41
C LEU A 504 40.36 11.27 14.50
N VAL A 505 40.31 9.99 14.10
CA VAL A 505 40.24 8.87 15.04
C VAL A 505 41.52 8.73 15.84
N ARG A 506 42.70 8.91 15.23
CA ARG A 506 43.98 8.91 15.98
C ARG A 506 44.05 10.02 17.03
N GLU A 507 43.58 11.22 16.69
CA GLU A 507 43.53 12.34 17.64
C GLU A 507 42.62 12.05 18.84
N HIS A 508 41.49 11.37 18.61
CA HIS A 508 40.58 10.95 19.69
C HIS A 508 41.15 9.79 20.50
N ALA A 509 41.74 8.78 19.84
CA ALA A 509 42.35 7.63 20.51
C ALA A 509 43.54 8.02 21.42
N ALA A 510 44.23 9.11 21.10
CA ALA A 510 45.27 9.67 21.98
C ALA A 510 44.72 10.27 23.29
N ARG A 511 43.43 10.61 23.34
CA ARG A 511 42.75 11.20 24.51
C ARG A 511 41.85 10.21 25.24
N ASP A 512 41.35 9.21 24.51
CA ASP A 512 40.45 8.19 25.02
C ASP A 512 40.89 6.82 24.50
N ALA A 513 41.49 6.02 25.38
CA ALA A 513 42.01 4.70 25.06
C ALA A 513 40.92 3.69 24.64
N ARG A 514 39.64 4.02 24.84
CA ARG A 514 38.51 3.18 24.40
C ARG A 514 38.31 3.25 22.88
N VAL A 515 38.84 4.27 22.20
CA VAL A 515 38.63 4.49 20.76
C VAL A 515 39.63 3.69 19.93
N ARG A 516 39.11 2.86 19.02
CA ARG A 516 39.84 2.01 18.09
C ARG A 516 39.45 2.34 16.65
N TYR A 517 40.42 2.22 15.75
CA TYR A 517 40.23 2.38 14.31
C TYR A 517 40.28 1.03 13.60
N ALA A 518 39.37 0.81 12.66
CA ALA A 518 39.40 -0.31 11.72
C ALA A 518 39.13 0.18 10.29
N ALA A 519 39.95 -0.27 9.33
CA ALA A 519 39.74 0.03 7.92
C ALA A 519 38.92 -1.07 7.23
N GLU A 520 37.92 -0.68 6.43
CA GLU A 520 37.16 -1.57 5.54
C GLU A 520 37.22 -1.04 4.10
N PRO A 521 38.10 -1.59 3.24
CA PRO A 521 38.26 -1.12 1.86
C PRO A 521 37.07 -1.45 0.95
N ARG A 522 36.23 -2.44 1.28
CA ARG A 522 35.07 -2.82 0.47
C ARG A 522 33.90 -1.89 0.76
N ALA A 523 33.53 -1.09 -0.23
CA ALA A 523 32.51 -0.06 -0.03
C ALA A 523 31.09 -0.62 0.20
N GLY A 524 30.42 -0.12 1.24
CA GLY A 524 29.07 -0.51 1.65
C GLY A 524 28.92 -0.56 3.17
N VAL A 525 27.81 -0.04 3.70
CA VAL A 525 27.57 -0.01 5.15
C VAL A 525 27.58 -1.42 5.74
N THR A 526 27.11 -2.41 4.98
CA THR A 526 27.13 -3.82 5.40
C THR A 526 28.54 -4.36 5.62
N HIS A 527 29.49 -4.04 4.72
CA HIS A 527 30.87 -4.46 4.89
C HIS A 527 31.47 -3.81 6.14
N ALA A 528 31.22 -2.52 6.34
CA ALA A 528 31.69 -1.81 7.53
C ALA A 528 31.08 -2.37 8.83
N ARG A 529 29.78 -2.66 8.87
CA ARG A 529 29.12 -3.27 10.03
C ARG A 529 29.65 -4.66 10.34
N ASN A 530 29.90 -5.48 9.31
CA ASN A 530 30.51 -6.80 9.48
C ASN A 530 31.98 -6.73 9.90
N ARG A 531 32.75 -5.75 9.40
CA ARG A 531 34.10 -5.50 9.89
C ARG A 531 34.07 -5.13 11.38
N GLY A 532 33.17 -4.24 11.77
CA GLY A 532 32.96 -3.91 13.18
C GLY A 532 32.59 -5.13 14.04
N LEU A 533 31.75 -6.04 13.54
CA LEU A 533 31.42 -7.30 14.24
C LEU A 533 32.64 -8.21 14.44
N ALA A 534 33.54 -8.24 13.46
CA ALA A 534 34.77 -9.01 13.54
C ALA A 534 35.75 -8.40 14.56
N GLU A 535 35.75 -7.07 14.70
CA GLU A 535 36.61 -6.33 15.64
C GLU A 535 36.07 -6.25 17.07
N ALA A 536 34.76 -6.49 17.24
CA ALA A 536 34.06 -6.40 18.52
C ALA A 536 34.54 -7.46 19.51
N ARG A 537 34.91 -6.99 20.71
CA ARG A 537 35.35 -7.81 21.85
C ARG A 537 34.28 -7.95 22.94
N GLY A 538 33.25 -7.11 22.90
CA GLY A 538 32.16 -7.09 23.85
C GLY A 538 31.24 -8.30 23.75
N GLU A 539 30.63 -8.64 24.88
CA GLU A 539 29.50 -9.59 24.97
C GLU A 539 28.29 -9.07 24.16
N ILE A 540 28.16 -7.74 24.13
CA ILE A 540 27.18 -7.01 23.33
C ILE A 540 27.93 -6.18 22.29
N VAL A 541 27.39 -6.12 21.08
CA VAL A 541 27.83 -5.21 20.02
C VAL A 541 26.70 -4.23 19.72
N ALA A 542 26.97 -2.94 19.88
CA ALA A 542 26.04 -1.85 19.60
C ALA A 542 26.46 -1.14 18.32
N TYR A 543 25.50 -0.75 17.49
CA TYR A 543 25.70 -0.02 16.24
C TYR A 543 25.02 1.34 16.31
N VAL A 544 25.77 2.36 15.91
CA VAL A 544 25.30 3.74 15.76
C VAL A 544 25.91 4.34 14.49
N ASP A 545 25.15 5.14 13.76
CA ASP A 545 25.62 5.77 12.52
C ASP A 545 26.45 7.05 12.83
N ASP A 546 27.31 7.46 11.88
CA ASP A 546 28.22 8.60 12.01
C ASP A 546 27.54 9.98 11.93
N ASP A 547 26.23 10.03 11.70
CA ASP A 547 25.38 11.22 11.65
C ASP A 547 24.36 11.30 12.79
N VAL A 548 24.63 10.57 13.87
CA VAL A 548 23.80 10.45 15.07
C VAL A 548 24.50 11.02 16.31
N THR A 549 23.76 11.67 17.19
CA THR A 549 24.21 12.06 18.55
C THR A 549 23.47 11.20 19.56
N VAL A 550 24.19 10.49 20.44
CA VAL A 550 23.56 9.61 21.43
C VAL A 550 23.24 10.36 22.72
N ASP A 551 22.18 9.95 23.42
CA ASP A 551 21.89 10.42 24.79
C ASP A 551 22.93 9.86 25.78
N PRO A 552 23.30 10.57 26.86
CA PRO A 552 24.26 10.05 27.84
C PRO A 552 23.84 8.69 28.44
N GLY A 553 22.54 8.44 28.61
CA GLY A 553 22.01 7.16 29.11
C GLY A 553 21.85 6.07 28.05
N TRP A 554 22.18 6.34 26.77
CA TRP A 554 21.90 5.47 25.63
C TRP A 554 22.45 4.05 25.81
N LEU A 555 23.73 3.92 26.16
CA LEU A 555 24.38 2.62 26.25
C LEU A 555 23.89 1.81 27.46
N ARG A 556 23.61 2.49 28.59
CA ARG A 556 22.99 1.90 29.78
C ARG A 556 21.61 1.34 29.45
N ALA A 557 20.79 2.08 28.71
CA ALA A 557 19.46 1.63 28.30
C ALA A 557 19.53 0.42 27.35
N LEU A 558 20.43 0.46 26.35
CA LEU A 558 20.67 -0.70 25.47
C LEU A 558 21.08 -1.94 26.26
N ALA A 559 22.05 -1.81 27.17
CA ALA A 559 22.52 -2.90 28.01
C ALA A 559 21.41 -3.44 28.93
N GLY A 560 20.60 -2.55 29.51
CA GLY A 560 19.44 -2.91 30.34
C GLY A 560 18.41 -3.77 29.62
N GLY A 561 18.22 -3.56 28.32
CA GLY A 561 17.35 -4.39 27.48
C GLY A 561 17.76 -5.88 27.42
N PHE A 562 19.03 -6.19 27.71
CA PHE A 562 19.56 -7.56 27.76
C PHE A 562 19.47 -8.24 29.13
N ALA A 563 18.85 -7.59 30.13
CA ALA A 563 18.62 -8.20 31.45
C ALA A 563 17.79 -9.49 31.35
N ASP A 564 16.91 -9.61 30.34
CA ASP A 564 16.25 -10.86 29.99
C ASP A 564 17.15 -11.69 29.07
N ALA A 565 17.55 -12.88 29.53
CA ALA A 565 18.44 -13.78 28.78
C ALA A 565 17.87 -14.19 27.39
N ARG A 566 16.55 -14.12 27.18
CA ARG A 566 15.91 -14.44 25.89
C ARG A 566 16.08 -13.33 24.84
N VAL A 567 16.42 -12.12 25.27
CA VAL A 567 16.62 -10.98 24.38
C VAL A 567 17.99 -11.12 23.70
N ALA A 568 17.96 -11.21 22.37
CA ALA A 568 19.16 -11.31 21.54
C ALA A 568 19.50 -10.00 20.83
N ALA A 569 18.52 -9.10 20.68
CA ALA A 569 18.70 -7.79 20.09
C ALA A 569 17.89 -6.73 20.85
N VAL A 570 18.46 -5.54 20.99
CA VAL A 570 17.80 -4.36 21.55
C VAL A 570 17.89 -3.25 20.52
N THR A 571 16.81 -2.53 20.30
CA THR A 571 16.78 -1.32 19.48
C THR A 571 16.28 -0.15 20.31
N GLY A 572 16.60 1.07 19.91
CA GLY A 572 16.20 2.25 20.64
C GLY A 572 15.46 3.27 19.80
N ASP A 573 15.01 4.36 20.43
CA ASP A 573 14.31 5.43 19.74
C ASP A 573 15.28 6.31 18.94
N VAL A 574 14.81 6.80 17.80
CA VAL A 574 15.60 7.62 16.86
C VAL A 574 14.78 8.84 16.50
N LEU A 575 15.12 9.97 17.09
CA LEU A 575 14.43 11.24 16.87
C LEU A 575 15.21 12.13 15.91
N ALA A 576 14.51 13.04 15.22
CA ALA A 576 15.14 14.07 14.40
C ALA A 576 15.94 15.02 15.30
N SER A 577 17.21 15.29 14.97
CA SER A 577 17.97 16.35 15.65
C SER A 577 17.49 17.75 15.26
N GLU A 578 16.97 17.89 14.04
CA GLU A 578 16.45 19.15 13.49
C GLU A 578 15.35 18.88 12.46
N LEU A 579 14.41 19.83 12.33
CA LEU A 579 13.32 19.80 11.34
C LEU A 579 13.22 21.17 10.66
N GLU A 580 14.30 21.61 10.00
CA GLU A 580 14.43 22.94 9.40
C GLU A 580 13.97 23.00 7.95
N THR A 581 13.98 21.87 7.23
CA THR A 581 13.65 21.84 5.81
C THR A 581 12.42 20.98 5.51
N PRO A 582 11.73 21.22 4.37
CA PRO A 582 10.64 20.37 3.93
C PRO A 582 11.03 18.89 3.82
N ALA A 583 12.27 18.60 3.41
CA ALA A 583 12.74 17.22 3.30
C ALA A 583 12.80 16.51 4.66
N GLN A 584 13.21 17.22 5.71
CA GLN A 584 13.27 16.70 7.08
C GLN A 584 11.87 16.48 7.66
N VAL A 585 10.96 17.42 7.41
CA VAL A 585 9.55 17.27 7.82
C VAL A 585 8.87 16.11 7.06
N TRP A 586 9.14 15.97 5.76
CA TRP A 586 8.52 14.92 4.95
C TRP A 586 9.05 13.52 5.26
N ILE A 587 10.29 13.34 5.73
CA ILE A 587 10.75 12.01 6.17
C ILE A 587 10.05 11.58 7.47
N GLU A 588 9.81 12.51 8.39
CA GLU A 588 8.97 12.25 9.57
C GLU A 588 7.53 11.88 9.17
N GLN A 589 6.94 12.61 8.21
CA GLN A 589 5.62 12.28 7.65
C GLN A 589 5.59 11.01 6.79
N TYR A 590 6.73 10.46 6.37
CA TYR A 590 6.79 9.18 5.66
C TYR A 590 6.67 7.99 6.63
N GLY A 591 7.00 8.21 7.91
CA GLY A 591 7.00 7.21 8.96
C GLY A 591 8.08 7.45 10.02
N GLY A 592 9.02 8.36 9.76
CA GLY A 592 10.13 8.70 10.67
C GLY A 592 11.02 7.50 11.03
N PHE A 593 11.97 7.74 11.92
CA PHE A 593 12.68 6.64 12.60
C PHE A 593 12.16 6.40 14.01
N GLY A 594 11.44 7.35 14.59
CA GLY A 594 10.87 7.22 15.92
C GLY A 594 9.87 6.08 16.01
N LYS A 595 9.90 5.33 17.11
CA LYS A 595 8.95 4.24 17.37
C LYS A 595 8.15 4.45 18.67
N GLY A 596 8.14 5.67 19.20
CA GLY A 596 7.31 6.08 20.32
C GLY A 596 7.86 5.62 21.67
N CYS A 597 7.29 6.16 22.76
CA CYS A 597 7.92 6.06 24.08
C CYS A 597 7.52 4.82 24.90
N ARG A 598 7.09 3.74 24.24
CA ARG A 598 6.65 2.50 24.91
C ARG A 598 7.58 1.34 24.63
N ARG A 599 8.06 0.71 25.70
CA ARG A 599 8.85 -0.53 25.64
C ARG A 599 8.05 -1.65 24.99
N ARG A 600 8.70 -2.38 24.09
CA ARG A 600 8.10 -3.54 23.40
C ARG A 600 9.06 -4.70 23.30
N ARG A 601 8.52 -5.91 23.22
CA ARG A 601 9.28 -7.14 22.97
C ARG A 601 8.65 -7.89 21.83
N PHE A 602 9.44 -8.31 20.85
CA PHE A 602 9.01 -8.97 19.63
C PHE A 602 9.61 -10.38 19.58
N ASP A 603 8.78 -11.39 19.38
CA ASP A 603 9.20 -12.79 19.21
C ASP A 603 8.41 -13.43 18.06
N ARG A 604 8.73 -14.65 17.65
CA ARG A 604 8.04 -15.27 16.50
C ARG A 604 6.52 -15.40 16.69
N ALA A 605 6.03 -15.47 17.92
CA ALA A 605 4.63 -15.66 18.25
C ALA A 605 3.84 -14.34 18.37
N GLY A 606 4.50 -13.18 18.38
CA GLY A 606 3.84 -11.89 18.44
C GLY A 606 4.70 -10.81 19.09
N PHE A 607 4.06 -9.85 19.76
CA PHE A 607 4.77 -8.84 20.52
C PHE A 607 4.04 -8.45 21.80
N GLU A 608 4.80 -7.94 22.75
CA GLU A 608 4.34 -7.40 24.02
C GLU A 608 4.57 -5.89 24.04
N THR A 609 3.65 -5.15 24.65
CA THR A 609 3.75 -3.71 24.88
C THR A 609 3.46 -3.41 26.35
N ALA A 610 4.25 -2.53 26.94
CA ALA A 610 3.98 -2.01 28.28
C ALA A 610 2.85 -0.96 28.20
N GLU A 611 1.75 -1.20 28.92
CA GLU A 611 0.59 -0.31 29.02
C GLU A 611 0.33 0.04 30.50
N PRO A 612 -0.46 1.10 30.78
CA PRO A 612 -0.75 1.51 32.16
C PRO A 612 -1.37 0.43 33.06
N ALA A 613 -2.09 -0.54 32.46
CA ALA A 613 -2.71 -1.66 33.16
C ALA A 613 -1.81 -2.91 33.25
N GLY A 614 -0.57 -2.85 32.77
CA GLY A 614 0.39 -3.95 32.71
C GLY A 614 0.85 -4.29 31.30
N VAL A 615 1.48 -5.45 31.14
CA VAL A 615 2.00 -5.90 29.84
C VAL A 615 0.87 -6.52 29.01
N THR A 616 0.62 -5.98 27.82
CA THR A 616 -0.35 -6.53 26.86
C THR A 616 0.37 -7.31 25.78
N ARG A 617 -0.06 -8.55 25.52
CA ARG A 617 0.49 -9.41 24.44
C ARG A 617 -0.44 -9.46 23.23
N VAL A 618 0.11 -9.19 22.05
CA VAL A 618 -0.57 -9.26 20.77
C VAL A 618 0.00 -10.43 19.96
N ALA A 619 -0.84 -11.44 19.72
CA ALA A 619 -0.43 -12.63 18.97
C ALA A 619 -0.23 -12.37 17.47
N ALA A 620 0.67 -13.14 16.85
CA ALA A 620 0.96 -13.16 15.42
C ALA A 620 -0.18 -13.84 14.61
N ALA A 621 -1.39 -13.28 14.66
CA ALA A 621 -2.56 -13.84 14.00
C ALA A 621 -2.34 -14.05 12.49
N PRO A 622 -2.95 -15.07 11.84
CA PRO A 622 -2.84 -15.30 10.39
C PRO A 622 -3.26 -14.11 9.51
N GLY A 623 -4.08 -13.20 10.07
CA GLY A 623 -4.53 -11.97 9.42
C GLY A 623 -3.58 -10.78 9.52
N SER A 624 -2.55 -10.83 10.38
CA SER A 624 -1.63 -9.71 10.59
C SER A 624 -0.54 -9.63 9.51
N LEU A 625 0.23 -8.55 9.51
CA LEU A 625 1.45 -8.44 8.68
C LEU A 625 2.71 -8.92 9.41
N TYR A 626 2.59 -9.19 10.71
CA TYR A 626 3.66 -9.74 11.53
C TYR A 626 4.09 -11.13 11.03
N PRO A 627 5.39 -11.48 11.06
CA PRO A 627 6.54 -10.67 11.48
C PRO A 627 7.15 -9.80 10.35
N TYR A 628 6.52 -9.74 9.18
CA TYR A 628 7.10 -9.14 7.96
C TYR A 628 6.89 -7.62 7.83
N LEU A 629 6.84 -6.90 8.96
CA LEU A 629 6.90 -5.44 9.03
C LEU A 629 8.18 -5.01 9.75
N PRO A 630 9.37 -5.25 9.18
CA PRO A 630 10.59 -5.09 9.95
C PRO A 630 10.91 -3.64 10.34
N GLY A 631 10.28 -2.66 9.69
CA GLY A 631 10.34 -1.25 10.10
C GLY A 631 9.66 -0.94 11.46
N SER A 632 8.92 -1.89 12.05
CA SER A 632 8.42 -1.74 13.43
C SER A 632 9.43 -2.17 14.50
N TYR A 633 10.49 -2.90 14.12
CA TYR A 633 11.46 -3.43 15.08
C TYR A 633 12.52 -2.43 15.50
N GLY A 634 12.78 -1.38 14.72
CA GLY A 634 13.83 -0.40 14.99
C GLY A 634 14.46 0.14 13.72
N SER A 635 15.64 0.76 13.85
CA SER A 635 16.41 1.35 12.77
C SER A 635 17.88 0.99 12.91
N GLY A 636 18.61 0.84 11.80
CA GLY A 636 20.05 0.56 11.80
C GLY A 636 20.92 1.64 12.46
N ALA A 637 20.36 2.83 12.69
CA ALA A 637 21.02 3.92 13.40
C ALA A 637 21.11 3.70 14.93
N ASN A 638 20.37 2.74 15.49
CA ASN A 638 20.29 2.50 16.93
C ASN A 638 19.87 1.05 17.24
N MET A 639 20.85 0.15 17.27
CA MET A 639 20.61 -1.26 17.52
C MET A 639 21.80 -1.91 18.23
N ALA A 640 21.53 -2.90 19.08
CA ALA A 640 22.54 -3.71 19.75
C ALA A 640 22.14 -5.19 19.70
N PHE A 641 23.14 -6.06 19.74
CA PHE A 641 22.95 -7.51 19.70
C PHE A 641 23.86 -8.19 20.71
N ARG A 642 23.43 -9.36 21.22
CA ARG A 642 24.39 -10.31 21.76
C ARG A 642 25.37 -10.69 20.65
N THR A 643 26.66 -10.47 20.88
CA THR A 643 27.70 -10.63 19.86
C THR A 643 27.70 -12.04 19.28
N GLU A 644 27.57 -13.05 20.14
CA GLU A 644 27.49 -14.46 19.75
C GLU A 644 26.27 -14.77 18.87
N VAL A 645 25.11 -14.17 19.15
CA VAL A 645 23.88 -14.41 18.37
C VAL A 645 24.01 -13.75 17.00
N LEU A 646 24.51 -12.52 16.92
CA LEU A 646 24.70 -11.85 15.63
C LEU A 646 25.73 -12.59 14.75
N ARG A 647 26.79 -13.13 15.35
CA ARG A 647 27.76 -14.02 14.67
C ARG A 647 27.08 -15.32 14.20
N GLY A 648 26.29 -15.96 15.05
CA GLY A 648 25.53 -17.17 14.72
C GLY A 648 24.49 -16.97 13.60
N LEU A 649 23.91 -15.77 13.49
CA LEU A 649 23.02 -15.37 12.39
C LEU A 649 23.77 -15.07 11.09
N GLY A 650 25.11 -15.06 11.09
CA GLY A 650 25.95 -14.75 9.95
C GLY A 650 26.14 -13.26 9.67
N GLY A 651 25.91 -12.40 10.67
CA GLY A 651 26.06 -10.94 10.55
C GLY A 651 25.04 -10.29 9.59
N PHE A 652 25.46 -9.19 8.95
CA PHE A 652 24.68 -8.46 7.95
C PHE A 652 24.90 -9.06 6.55
N ASP A 653 23.84 -9.21 5.76
CA ASP A 653 23.92 -9.86 4.45
C ASP A 653 24.55 -8.94 3.39
N PRO A 654 25.72 -9.26 2.82
CA PRO A 654 26.42 -8.37 1.86
C PRO A 654 25.66 -8.09 0.57
N ARG A 655 24.55 -8.77 0.31
CA ARG A 655 23.68 -8.51 -0.86
C ARG A 655 22.68 -7.37 -0.60
N LEU A 656 22.64 -6.87 0.63
CA LEU A 656 21.85 -5.72 1.07
C LEU A 656 22.83 -4.68 1.64
N GLY A 657 22.54 -3.38 1.51
CA GLY A 657 23.38 -2.32 2.13
C GLY A 657 24.78 -2.11 1.53
N SER A 658 25.13 -2.81 0.44
CA SER A 658 26.42 -2.64 -0.25
C SER A 658 26.34 -1.55 -1.32
N ARG A 659 27.48 -1.06 -1.85
CA ARG A 659 27.46 -0.09 -2.98
C ARG A 659 26.89 -0.65 -4.31
N GLY A 660 26.46 -1.91 -4.32
CA GLY A 660 25.80 -2.58 -5.43
C GLY A 660 24.36 -2.09 -5.70
N PRO A 661 23.54 -2.90 -6.39
CA PRO A 661 22.17 -2.54 -6.74
C PRO A 661 21.31 -2.22 -5.51
N VAL A 662 21.35 -3.08 -4.48
CA VAL A 662 20.58 -2.89 -3.25
C VAL A 662 21.44 -2.17 -2.20
N ARG A 663 21.11 -0.89 -1.96
CA ARG A 663 21.91 0.02 -1.13
C ARG A 663 21.44 0.19 0.32
N THR A 664 20.39 -0.52 0.72
CA THR A 664 19.80 -0.46 2.06
C THR A 664 19.03 -1.75 2.33
N GLY A 665 18.52 -1.93 3.54
CA GLY A 665 17.71 -3.07 3.95
C GLY A 665 18.45 -4.10 4.80
N GLU A 666 19.75 -3.91 5.04
CA GLU A 666 20.60 -4.80 5.83
C GLU A 666 20.22 -4.82 7.32
N ASP A 667 19.77 -3.68 7.85
CA ASP A 667 19.31 -3.51 9.23
C ASP A 667 17.97 -4.21 9.45
N ILE A 668 16.96 -3.87 8.66
CA ILE A 668 15.63 -4.49 8.74
C ILE A 668 15.68 -6.00 8.44
N ASP A 669 16.63 -6.45 7.63
CA ASP A 669 16.89 -7.88 7.40
C ASP A 669 17.42 -8.58 8.65
N VAL A 670 18.43 -8.03 9.33
CA VAL A 670 19.00 -8.69 10.51
C VAL A 670 18.04 -8.68 11.70
N LEU A 671 17.28 -7.59 11.88
CA LEU A 671 16.23 -7.50 12.91
C LEU A 671 15.12 -8.53 12.64
N LEU A 672 14.67 -8.64 11.38
CA LEU A 672 13.70 -9.66 10.97
C LEU A 672 14.24 -11.08 11.18
N ARG A 673 15.49 -11.35 10.79
CA ARG A 673 16.11 -12.66 10.99
C ARG A 673 16.22 -13.02 12.46
N THR A 674 16.51 -12.07 13.34
CA THR A 674 16.55 -12.31 14.79
C THR A 674 15.21 -12.87 15.29
N VAL A 675 14.10 -12.21 14.93
CA VAL A 675 12.74 -12.66 15.29
C VAL A 675 12.38 -13.99 14.62
N LEU A 676 12.69 -14.16 13.33
CA LEU A 676 12.39 -15.39 12.58
C LEU A 676 13.16 -16.60 13.10
N SER A 677 14.38 -16.41 13.63
CA SER A 677 15.19 -17.46 14.27
C SER A 677 14.71 -17.83 15.68
N GLY A 678 13.62 -17.23 16.18
CA GLY A 678 13.03 -17.57 17.47
C GLY A 678 13.60 -16.80 18.66
N HIS A 679 14.50 -15.84 18.43
CA HIS A 679 14.97 -14.96 19.50
C HIS A 679 13.98 -13.83 19.78
N THR A 680 14.10 -13.24 20.97
CA THR A 680 13.36 -12.01 21.32
C THR A 680 14.17 -10.78 20.94
N LEU A 681 13.49 -9.80 20.34
CA LEU A 681 14.01 -8.45 20.09
C LEU A 681 13.28 -7.48 21.01
N ALA A 682 14.01 -6.69 21.79
CA ALA A 682 13.45 -5.63 22.61
C ALA A 682 13.57 -4.26 21.93
N TYR A 683 12.58 -3.42 22.12
CA TYR A 683 12.62 -1.99 21.80
C TYR A 683 12.61 -1.22 23.12
N GLU A 684 13.70 -0.48 23.37
CA GLU A 684 13.94 0.31 24.57
C GLU A 684 13.94 1.81 24.20
N PRO A 685 12.83 2.54 24.40
CA PRO A 685 12.76 3.94 23.99
C PRO A 685 13.75 4.84 24.74
N ALA A 686 14.19 4.47 25.95
CA ALA A 686 15.21 5.20 26.70
C ALA A 686 16.61 5.10 26.07
N ALA A 687 16.86 4.12 25.21
CA ALA A 687 18.04 4.09 24.35
C ALA A 687 17.84 5.12 23.24
N LEU A 688 17.99 6.40 23.56
CA LEU A 688 17.65 7.51 22.68
C LEU A 688 18.84 7.98 21.85
N VAL A 689 18.59 8.26 20.57
CA VAL A 689 19.54 8.96 19.72
C VAL A 689 18.88 10.04 18.86
N TRP A 690 19.66 11.05 18.49
CA TRP A 690 19.27 12.18 17.64
C TRP A 690 19.93 12.07 16.28
N HIS A 691 19.13 11.85 15.25
CA HIS A 691 19.58 11.62 13.88
C HIS A 691 19.48 12.88 13.02
N ALA A 692 20.58 13.23 12.34
CA ALA A 692 20.63 14.35 11.42
C ALA A 692 19.98 13.99 10.07
N HIS A 693 18.69 14.28 9.95
CA HIS A 693 17.95 14.06 8.72
C HIS A 693 18.54 14.83 7.54
N ARG A 694 18.45 14.23 6.35
CA ARG A 694 18.94 14.87 5.13
C ARG A 694 18.11 16.12 4.81
N ARG A 695 18.81 17.26 4.66
CA ARG A 695 18.20 18.57 4.40
C ARG A 695 17.65 18.71 2.97
N GLU A 696 18.26 18.04 2.01
CA GLU A 696 17.99 18.21 0.58
C GLU A 696 16.91 17.27 0.04
N LEU A 697 16.01 17.81 -0.78
CA LEU A 697 14.91 17.02 -1.39
C LEU A 697 15.44 15.93 -2.34
N ARG A 698 16.53 16.20 -3.08
CA ARG A 698 17.15 15.22 -3.97
C ARG A 698 17.59 13.97 -3.21
N ASP A 699 18.08 14.17 -2.00
CA ASP A 699 18.59 13.13 -1.14
C ASP A 699 17.46 12.32 -0.53
N LEU A 700 16.39 13.00 -0.09
CA LEU A 700 15.15 12.33 0.34
C LEU A 700 14.55 11.45 -0.76
N ARG A 701 14.43 11.98 -1.99
CA ARG A 701 13.90 11.22 -3.15
C ARG A 701 14.69 9.94 -3.39
N ARG A 702 16.02 10.03 -3.31
CA ARG A 702 16.93 8.88 -3.43
C ARG A 702 16.73 7.89 -2.27
N SER A 703 16.63 8.36 -1.03
CA SER A 703 16.39 7.50 0.13
C SER A 703 15.07 6.74 0.01
N LEU A 704 13.96 7.41 -0.31
CA LEU A 704 12.65 6.76 -0.41
C LEU A 704 12.57 5.70 -1.51
N PHE A 705 13.17 5.97 -2.67
CA PHE A 705 13.31 4.95 -3.72
C PHE A 705 14.08 3.73 -3.19
N HIS A 706 15.22 3.95 -2.55
CA HIS A 706 16.03 2.85 -2.03
C HIS A 706 15.38 2.13 -0.84
N TYR A 707 14.61 2.79 0.02
CA TYR A 707 13.83 2.12 1.07
C TYR A 707 12.81 1.15 0.48
N GLY A 708 12.14 1.54 -0.61
CA GLY A 708 11.29 0.62 -1.37
C GLY A 708 12.05 -0.59 -1.91
N VAL A 709 13.22 -0.35 -2.54
CA VAL A 709 14.11 -1.42 -3.03
C VAL A 709 14.55 -2.34 -1.90
N GLY A 710 15.01 -1.80 -0.77
CA GLY A 710 15.50 -2.55 0.38
C GLY A 710 14.42 -3.44 0.99
N LEU A 711 13.25 -2.87 1.29
CA LEU A 711 12.13 -3.63 1.87
C LEU A 711 11.75 -4.82 1.00
N SER A 712 11.53 -4.59 -0.30
CA SER A 712 11.14 -5.66 -1.23
C SER A 712 12.27 -6.66 -1.48
N ALA A 713 13.54 -6.24 -1.47
CA ALA A 713 14.70 -7.14 -1.52
C ALA A 713 14.76 -8.07 -0.30
N VAL A 714 14.49 -7.57 0.92
CA VAL A 714 14.38 -8.40 2.12
C VAL A 714 13.25 -9.43 1.96
N MET A 715 12.08 -9.01 1.47
CA MET A 715 10.97 -9.96 1.25
C MET A 715 11.33 -11.04 0.22
N VAL A 716 12.03 -10.68 -0.86
CA VAL A 716 12.50 -11.64 -1.87
C VAL A 716 13.55 -12.59 -1.29
N LYS A 717 14.45 -12.09 -0.43
CA LYS A 717 15.39 -12.93 0.31
C LYS A 717 14.65 -13.95 1.19
N CYS A 718 13.65 -13.54 1.95
CA CYS A 718 12.82 -14.44 2.75
C CYS A 718 12.13 -15.49 1.88
N LEU A 719 11.50 -15.09 0.77
CA LEU A 719 10.89 -16.04 -0.17
C LEU A 719 11.91 -17.05 -0.73
N ALA A 720 13.12 -16.60 -1.04
CA ALA A 720 14.15 -17.45 -1.63
C ALA A 720 14.77 -18.44 -0.62
N ARG A 721 15.04 -18.00 0.61
CA ARG A 721 15.87 -18.77 1.57
C ARG A 721 15.11 -19.39 2.74
N ASP A 722 13.96 -18.88 3.14
CA ASP A 722 13.20 -19.40 4.27
C ASP A 722 12.09 -20.35 3.78
N THR A 723 12.40 -21.64 3.71
CA THR A 723 11.44 -22.68 3.29
C THR A 723 10.25 -22.80 4.25
N ALA A 724 10.47 -22.60 5.55
CA ALA A 724 9.43 -22.68 6.58
C ALA A 724 8.49 -21.47 6.54
N GLY A 725 9.03 -20.26 6.38
CA GLY A 725 8.28 -19.01 6.32
C GLY A 725 7.71 -18.63 4.94
N ARG A 726 8.19 -19.24 3.83
CA ARG A 726 7.73 -18.90 2.46
C ARG A 726 6.21 -18.96 2.31
N ARG A 727 5.57 -20.03 2.82
CA ARG A 727 4.10 -20.19 2.74
C ARG A 727 3.38 -19.11 3.55
N ASP A 728 3.90 -18.75 4.71
CA ASP A 728 3.33 -17.72 5.57
C ASP A 728 3.45 -16.33 4.92
N LEU A 729 4.64 -15.99 4.42
CA LEU A 729 4.88 -14.76 3.68
C LEU A 729 3.98 -14.63 2.43
N LEU A 730 3.85 -15.70 1.63
CA LEU A 730 2.96 -15.70 0.46
C LEU A 730 1.48 -15.47 0.83
N ARG A 731 1.02 -16.00 1.97
CA ARG A 731 -0.34 -15.76 2.47
C ARG A 731 -0.56 -14.32 2.93
N ARG A 732 0.48 -13.66 3.45
CA ARG A 732 0.45 -12.27 3.94
C ARG A 732 0.75 -11.24 2.85
N LEU A 733 1.39 -11.64 1.75
CA LEU A 733 1.82 -10.74 0.66
C LEU A 733 0.68 -9.86 0.08
N PRO A 734 -0.54 -10.36 -0.18
CA PRO A 734 -1.63 -9.49 -0.62
C PRO A 734 -1.93 -8.38 0.40
N ARG A 735 -1.91 -8.68 1.70
CA ARG A 735 -2.09 -7.65 2.75
C ARG A 735 -0.94 -6.65 2.75
N GLY A 736 0.29 -7.12 2.58
CA GLY A 736 1.48 -6.27 2.51
C GLY A 736 1.42 -5.30 1.32
N ILE A 737 0.98 -5.79 0.15
CA ILE A 737 0.74 -4.95 -1.03
C ILE A 737 -0.36 -3.92 -0.76
N ALA A 738 -1.44 -4.34 -0.09
CA ALA A 738 -2.51 -3.41 0.30
C ALA A 738 -1.98 -2.31 1.24
N TYR A 739 -1.20 -2.72 2.24
CA TYR A 739 -0.58 -1.83 3.22
C TYR A 739 0.30 -0.78 2.56
N ALA A 740 1.05 -1.17 1.53
CA ALA A 740 1.89 -0.26 0.75
C ALA A 740 1.06 0.71 -0.13
N LEU A 741 0.00 0.23 -0.78
CA LEU A 741 -0.72 0.98 -1.83
C LEU A 741 -1.92 1.80 -1.34
N LEU A 742 -2.55 1.40 -0.23
CA LEU A 742 -3.79 2.04 0.24
C LEU A 742 -3.52 3.41 0.87
N PRO A 743 -4.22 4.48 0.45
CA PRO A 743 -4.07 5.80 1.08
C PRO A 743 -4.43 5.83 2.56
N ARG A 744 -5.35 4.94 3.00
CA ARG A 744 -5.80 4.83 4.40
C ARG A 744 -5.14 3.69 5.17
N SER A 745 -4.06 3.08 4.67
CA SER A 745 -3.30 2.10 5.46
C SER A 745 -2.56 2.79 6.61
N GLY A 746 -2.11 2.04 7.63
CA GLY A 746 -1.26 2.58 8.70
C GLY A 746 -0.09 3.42 8.16
N LYS A 747 0.62 2.88 7.16
CA LYS A 747 1.74 3.53 6.46
C LYS A 747 1.41 4.85 5.73
N ASN A 748 0.20 5.00 5.21
CA ASN A 748 -0.13 6.15 4.35
C ASN A 748 -1.13 7.12 4.99
N GLY A 749 -1.88 6.70 6.01
CA GLY A 749 -2.95 7.49 6.61
C GLY A 749 -2.47 8.76 7.32
N HIS A 750 -1.21 8.78 7.77
CA HIS A 750 -0.60 9.96 8.39
C HIS A 750 -0.01 10.97 7.38
N LYS A 751 0.07 10.63 6.08
CA LYS A 751 0.60 11.53 5.04
C LYS A 751 -0.48 12.59 4.73
N ARG A 752 -0.24 13.84 5.16
CA ARG A 752 -1.20 14.97 5.06
C ARG A 752 -1.15 15.67 3.69
N GLY A 753 -2.05 16.63 3.46
CA GLY A 753 -2.22 17.39 2.19
C GLY A 753 -1.00 18.16 1.66
N GLY A 754 0.14 18.12 2.36
CA GLY A 754 1.43 18.67 1.95
C GLY A 754 2.50 17.67 1.54
N TYR A 755 2.25 16.36 1.68
CA TYR A 755 3.23 15.32 1.34
C TYR A 755 3.22 15.08 -0.19
N PRO A 756 4.37 15.22 -0.90
CA PRO A 756 4.37 15.07 -2.35
C PRO A 756 4.05 13.64 -2.79
N ALA A 757 3.01 13.46 -3.60
CA ALA A 757 2.63 12.15 -4.14
C ALA A 757 3.77 11.47 -4.93
N SER A 758 4.67 12.26 -5.52
CA SER A 758 5.88 11.79 -6.20
C SER A 758 6.82 11.00 -5.30
N LEU A 759 6.87 11.31 -3.99
CA LEU A 759 7.67 10.56 -3.01
C LEU A 759 7.11 9.16 -2.76
N THR A 760 5.77 9.04 -2.62
CA THR A 760 5.10 7.73 -2.54
C THR A 760 5.30 6.93 -3.83
N LEU A 761 5.21 7.57 -5.00
CA LEU A 761 5.46 6.89 -6.28
C LEU A 761 6.90 6.38 -6.41
N LEU A 762 7.90 7.14 -5.94
CA LEU A 762 9.30 6.71 -5.93
C LEU A 762 9.52 5.49 -5.04
N GLU A 763 8.93 5.48 -3.85
CA GLU A 763 8.98 4.33 -2.96
C GLU A 763 8.37 3.08 -3.62
N LEU A 764 7.17 3.21 -4.19
CA LEU A 764 6.48 2.11 -4.87
C LEU A 764 7.24 1.62 -6.10
N ALA A 765 7.87 2.52 -6.85
CA ALA A 765 8.76 2.16 -7.95
C ALA A 765 9.98 1.38 -7.45
N GLY A 766 10.55 1.79 -6.32
CA GLY A 766 11.61 1.05 -5.64
C GLY A 766 11.16 -0.36 -5.22
N MET A 767 9.98 -0.49 -4.62
CA MET A 767 9.41 -1.79 -4.25
C MET A 767 9.19 -2.70 -5.45
N ALA A 768 8.73 -2.16 -6.57
CA ALA A 768 8.53 -2.94 -7.79
C ALA A 768 9.86 -3.44 -8.40
N LEU A 769 10.93 -2.65 -8.27
CA LEU A 769 12.25 -2.97 -8.81
C LEU A 769 13.12 -3.81 -7.88
N GLY A 770 12.84 -3.85 -6.57
CA GLY A 770 13.66 -4.57 -5.61
C GLY A 770 13.91 -6.05 -5.91
N PRO A 771 12.95 -6.85 -6.43
CA PRO A 771 13.24 -8.22 -6.85
C PRO A 771 14.33 -8.32 -7.92
N VAL A 772 14.32 -7.42 -8.91
CA VAL A 772 15.34 -7.36 -9.97
C VAL A 772 16.68 -6.95 -9.40
N TYR A 773 16.69 -5.93 -8.53
CA TYR A 773 17.89 -5.42 -7.89
C TYR A 773 18.54 -6.46 -6.97
N TYR A 774 17.74 -7.19 -6.20
CA TYR A 774 18.23 -8.28 -5.35
C TYR A 774 18.80 -9.44 -6.18
N ALA A 775 18.14 -9.82 -7.27
CA ALA A 775 18.67 -10.84 -8.19
C ALA A 775 20.01 -10.40 -8.80
N ALA A 776 20.13 -9.14 -9.23
CA ALA A 776 21.38 -8.58 -9.73
C ALA A 776 22.47 -8.59 -8.65
N SER A 777 22.16 -8.18 -7.42
CA SER A 777 23.11 -8.21 -6.31
C SER A 777 23.56 -9.63 -5.95
N ALA A 778 22.64 -10.61 -5.99
CA ALA A 778 22.95 -12.01 -5.75
C ALA A 778 23.83 -12.61 -6.87
N TRP A 779 23.65 -12.17 -8.11
CA TRP A 779 24.50 -12.57 -9.23
C TRP A 779 25.92 -11.98 -9.13
N SER A 780 26.05 -10.69 -8.81
CA SER A 780 27.35 -10.06 -8.56
C SER A 780 28.12 -10.75 -7.43
N ALA A 781 27.47 -11.03 -6.30
CA ALA A 781 28.09 -11.73 -5.18
C ALA A 781 28.59 -13.14 -5.53
N ARG A 782 27.91 -13.85 -6.47
CA ARG A 782 28.38 -15.16 -6.97
C ARG A 782 29.59 -15.06 -7.88
N ARG A 783 29.77 -13.93 -8.57
CA ARG A 783 30.93 -13.69 -9.44
C ARG A 783 32.17 -13.28 -8.64
N GLU A 784 31.99 -12.52 -7.56
CA GLU A 784 33.10 -12.12 -6.67
C GLU A 784 33.60 -13.26 -5.76
N GLY A 785 32.79 -14.30 -5.56
CA GLY A 785 33.16 -15.50 -4.80
C GLY A 785 33.71 -16.66 -5.64
N ARG A 786 33.91 -16.46 -6.95
CA ARG A 786 34.69 -17.31 -7.85
C ARG A 786 36.00 -16.61 -8.14
#